data_AF-A0A931ULS6-F1
#
_entry.id   AF-A0A931ULS6-F1
#
_cell.length_a   1.000
_cell.length_b   1.000
_cell.length_c   1.000
_cell.angle_alpha   90.00
_cell.angle_beta   90.00
_cell.angle_gamma   90.00
#
_symmetry.space_group_name_H-M   'P 1'
#
loop_
_entity.id
_entity.type
_entity.pdbx_description
1 polymer ?
#
loop_
_entity_poly.entity_id
_entity_poly.type
_entity_poly.pdbx_seq_one_letter_code
_entity_poly.pdbx_strand_id
1 'polypeptide(L)'
;MAVQSLIDYRRAQCGLLAVGSKIPIRDRRILSLVYTPGVAAPCLEISRDPAASFLYTCRGNTVGIVTDGSAVFHLGNVGPEAALPVMEGKAVILKTFAGVDAVPLCLHARDLGTMIETIALLAPSFGAFCLEDIASPGCFTLENHLQRALNVPVVHNHAHCAGIIALAGLLNALALVGKSLPEASIVIAGAGAAGIGAARLLTGAGARRLVLCDRAGAIHKYRAQRMNWAKHEIARLTNRDGRQGDLADLLRGADALIGLSAGRLITPEMIASMAPDPIIFALAVPEPEIRHEAAKAAGAAVVATSLTRSPNQLDIALAFPGLLRGLMDVQARDVTERMLIEAARALAGLIPAGERCPDRIVPEVLDLRVAPAIAAAVARAALQDGVARRAMNPEDVAERTRCVLYEGGASLVPPPDREPFSLEEEALDLHRRYRGKIEVGSTIPIRDAEVLGLVYLPPGVSRPVEEIVADPQKVFKLTIKGNFVAVVSDGSAVLGLGNIGARAALPVMEGKAVLFTTFGGVEAFPICLGTQDPDEIVEVVKAIAPVFGGINLEDISAPRCFAIEERLKRELSIPVLHDDQHGTAVVVLAALSNALKITGRRMEAIQVIVNGPGAGGIAVARMLLAVGVPDLILCDARGTLHAGRTDLNPVQMEMAERTNPRGLKGDLAEAVRGADVLIGLSVGRVVTPAMVRAMAGAPIVFAMANPIPEIFPDEARAAGAAIVATGRSDFPNQVNNSLGFPGIFRGALDVSAREINQAMEVAAAGAIAALVGEGELREECIIPDMLDFRVPVAVAGAVARAAVETGVARNPLSPEEVEARARGMVYVGKPCP
;
A
#
# COMPACT_ATOMS: atom_id res chain seq x y z
N MET A 1 -32.65 2.21 3.44
CA MET A 1 -32.07 3.33 4.22
C MET A 1 -30.59 3.08 4.57
N ALA A 2 -30.19 1.92 5.11
CA ALA A 2 -28.81 1.67 5.56
C ALA A 2 -27.69 1.57 4.47
N VAL A 3 -28.01 1.15 3.24
CA VAL A 3 -27.00 1.06 2.15
C VAL A 3 -26.64 2.43 1.58
N GLN A 4 -27.62 3.33 1.45
CA GLN A 4 -27.38 4.70 0.98
C GLN A 4 -26.47 5.46 1.94
N SER A 5 -26.64 5.27 3.26
CA SER A 5 -25.74 5.87 4.26
C SER A 5 -24.30 5.39 4.13
N LEU A 6 -24.03 4.14 3.70
CA LEU A 6 -22.65 3.70 3.44
C LEU A 6 -22.06 4.40 2.21
N ILE A 7 -22.84 4.59 1.14
CA ILE A 7 -22.39 5.32 -0.05
C ILE A 7 -22.06 6.77 0.30
N ASP A 8 -22.92 7.44 1.06
CA ASP A 8 -22.69 8.83 1.47
C ASP A 8 -21.49 8.94 2.43
N TYR A 9 -21.32 7.96 3.32
CA TYR A 9 -20.13 7.86 4.17
C TYR A 9 -18.85 7.71 3.35
N ARG A 10 -18.82 6.79 2.37
CA ARG A 10 -17.68 6.60 1.47
C ARG A 10 -17.35 7.86 0.68
N ARG A 11 -18.36 8.61 0.22
CA ARG A 11 -18.18 9.90 -0.46
C ARG A 11 -17.53 10.94 0.44
N ALA A 12 -17.96 11.02 1.70
CA ALA A 12 -17.45 11.99 2.67
C ALA A 12 -16.03 11.67 3.15
N GLN A 13 -15.66 10.38 3.23
CA GLN A 13 -14.35 9.93 3.72
C GLN A 13 -13.38 9.53 2.60
N CYS A 14 -13.79 9.61 1.33
CA CYS A 14 -13.06 9.03 0.20
C CYS A 14 -12.70 7.55 0.45
N GLY A 15 -13.69 6.70 0.71
CA GLY A 15 -13.48 5.27 0.99
C GLY A 15 -13.52 4.90 2.47
N LEU A 16 -12.94 3.73 2.82
CA LEU A 16 -12.98 3.17 4.18
C LEU A 16 -11.61 3.04 4.88
N LEU A 17 -10.55 3.50 4.21
CA LEU A 17 -9.17 3.35 4.66
C LEU A 17 -8.49 4.71 4.77
N ALA A 18 -7.52 4.81 5.68
CA ALA A 18 -6.63 5.95 5.83
C ALA A 18 -5.22 5.46 6.19
N VAL A 19 -4.19 6.24 5.87
CA VAL A 19 -2.80 5.99 6.26
C VAL A 19 -2.36 7.02 7.29
N GLY A 20 -2.21 6.55 8.53
CA GLY A 20 -1.81 7.38 9.66
C GLY A 20 -0.30 7.33 9.91
N SER A 21 0.24 8.41 10.49
CA SER A 21 1.55 8.38 11.12
C SER A 21 1.44 7.82 12.54
N LYS A 22 2.26 6.82 12.85
CA LYS A 22 2.43 6.30 14.21
C LYS A 22 3.21 7.26 15.11
N ILE A 23 3.96 8.20 14.52
CA ILE A 23 4.83 9.13 15.22
C ILE A 23 4.42 10.56 14.86
N PRO A 24 3.82 11.31 15.80
CA PRO A 24 3.39 12.68 15.53
C PRO A 24 4.60 13.60 15.38
N ILE A 25 4.72 14.30 14.26
CA ILE A 25 5.75 15.33 14.06
C ILE A 25 5.35 16.56 14.87
N ARG A 26 6.01 16.78 16.01
CA ARG A 26 5.73 17.89 16.93
C ARG A 26 6.75 19.01 16.86
N ASP A 27 7.96 18.69 16.41
CA ASP A 27 9.08 19.61 16.33
C ASP A 27 10.12 19.12 15.31
N ARG A 28 11.15 19.93 15.09
CA ARG A 28 12.25 19.62 14.17
C ARG A 28 13.08 18.41 14.62
N ARG A 29 13.15 18.11 15.92
CA ARG A 29 13.91 16.95 16.43
C ARG A 29 13.23 15.65 16.02
N ILE A 30 11.93 15.51 16.28
CA ILE A 30 11.16 14.33 15.87
C ILE A 30 11.20 14.17 14.34
N LEU A 31 11.05 15.27 13.60
CA LEU A 31 11.20 15.24 12.15
C LEU A 31 12.57 14.68 11.72
N SER A 32 13.64 15.06 12.39
CA SER A 32 15.00 14.55 12.10
C SER A 32 15.22 13.06 12.41
N LEU A 33 14.36 12.46 13.25
CA LEU A 33 14.36 11.02 13.54
C LEU A 33 13.48 10.23 12.56
N VAL A 34 12.32 10.79 12.22
CA VAL A 34 11.32 10.21 11.30
C VAL A 34 11.81 10.30 9.85
N TYR A 35 12.59 11.33 9.54
CA TYR A 35 13.11 11.61 8.20
C TYR A 35 14.61 11.93 8.25
N THR A 36 15.12 12.79 7.39
CA THR A 36 16.55 13.09 7.32
C THR A 36 17.01 13.97 8.49
N PRO A 37 18.22 13.74 9.03
CA PRO A 37 19.20 12.71 8.62
C PRO A 37 19.05 11.34 9.33
N GLY A 38 18.27 11.24 10.41
CA GLY A 38 18.22 10.03 11.27
C GLY A 38 17.75 8.76 10.56
N VAL A 39 16.86 8.88 9.57
CA VAL A 39 16.34 7.76 8.77
C VAL A 39 17.43 6.97 8.03
N ALA A 40 18.62 7.55 7.82
CA ALA A 40 19.74 6.84 7.19
C ALA A 40 20.19 5.60 8.01
N ALA A 41 20.08 5.66 9.35
CA ALA A 41 20.51 4.56 10.22
C ALA A 41 19.72 3.26 9.99
N PRO A 42 18.37 3.22 10.04
CA PRO A 42 17.62 2.02 9.71
C PRO A 42 17.80 1.57 8.26
N CYS A 43 18.00 2.48 7.31
CA CYS A 43 18.33 2.11 5.92
C CYS A 43 19.63 1.29 5.84
N LEU A 44 20.69 1.76 6.50
CA LEU A 44 21.99 1.07 6.51
C LEU A 44 21.91 -0.29 7.23
N GLU A 45 21.15 -0.39 8.32
CA GLU A 45 20.92 -1.67 9.00
C GLU A 45 20.18 -2.68 8.10
N ILE A 46 19.15 -2.24 7.36
CA ILE A 46 18.43 -3.12 6.42
C ILE A 46 19.29 -3.47 5.20
N SER A 47 20.16 -2.55 4.76
CA SER A 47 21.10 -2.82 3.68
C SER A 47 22.09 -3.94 4.07
N ARG A 48 22.51 -3.97 5.34
CA ARG A 48 23.37 -5.04 5.91
C ARG A 48 22.58 -6.35 6.13
N ASP A 49 21.38 -6.27 6.68
CA ASP A 49 20.47 -7.40 6.89
C ASP A 49 19.07 -7.09 6.33
N PRO A 50 18.75 -7.57 5.11
CA PRO A 50 17.44 -7.34 4.51
C PRO A 50 16.25 -7.86 5.32
N ALA A 51 16.45 -8.83 6.23
CA ALA A 51 15.40 -9.34 7.10
C ALA A 51 15.01 -8.33 8.19
N ALA A 52 15.92 -7.42 8.56
CA ALA A 52 15.65 -6.33 9.50
C ALA A 52 14.54 -5.38 9.02
N SER A 53 14.17 -5.39 7.72
CA SER A 53 13.00 -4.65 7.21
C SER A 53 11.70 -5.04 7.91
N PHE A 54 11.53 -6.29 8.35
CA PHE A 54 10.33 -6.68 9.11
C PHE A 54 10.25 -6.04 10.50
N LEU A 55 11.38 -5.57 11.03
CA LEU A 55 11.50 -4.97 12.36
C LEU A 55 11.44 -3.44 12.31
N TYR A 56 12.16 -2.83 11.37
CA TYR A 56 12.33 -1.38 11.30
C TYR A 56 11.34 -0.66 10.40
N THR A 57 10.45 -1.39 9.71
CA THR A 57 9.47 -0.83 8.79
C THR A 57 8.09 -1.46 9.01
N CYS A 58 7.05 -0.84 8.44
CA CYS A 58 5.68 -1.30 8.46
C CYS A 58 5.52 -2.64 7.74
N ARG A 59 6.51 -3.10 6.96
CA ARG A 59 6.47 -4.37 6.23
C ARG A 59 6.08 -5.55 7.12
N GLY A 60 6.61 -5.65 8.35
CA GLY A 60 6.23 -6.72 9.28
C GLY A 60 4.76 -6.65 9.75
N ASN A 61 4.17 -5.46 9.59
CA ASN A 61 2.79 -5.02 9.77
C ASN A 61 1.79 -5.32 8.62
N THR A 62 2.31 -5.42 7.39
CA THR A 62 1.50 -5.12 6.19
C THR A 62 1.25 -6.30 5.26
N VAL A 63 -0.01 -6.42 4.84
CA VAL A 63 -0.50 -7.41 3.85
C VAL A 63 -0.92 -6.71 2.56
N GLY A 64 -0.50 -7.24 1.41
CA GLY A 64 -1.05 -6.87 0.11
C GLY A 64 -2.28 -7.73 -0.20
N ILE A 65 -3.47 -7.13 -0.31
CA ILE A 65 -4.69 -7.84 -0.70
C ILE A 65 -4.81 -7.80 -2.23
N VAL A 66 -4.52 -8.92 -2.87
CA VAL A 66 -4.38 -9.02 -4.33
C VAL A 66 -5.67 -9.52 -4.97
N THR A 67 -6.14 -8.79 -5.97
CA THR A 67 -7.25 -9.23 -6.83
C THR A 67 -7.08 -8.67 -8.25
N ASP A 68 -7.68 -9.33 -9.24
CA ASP A 68 -7.91 -8.77 -10.58
C ASP A 68 -9.38 -8.39 -10.82
N GLY A 69 -10.22 -8.60 -9.80
CA GLY A 69 -11.66 -8.38 -9.89
C GLY A 69 -12.41 -9.37 -10.77
N SER A 70 -11.81 -10.52 -11.10
CA SER A 70 -12.40 -11.50 -12.03
C SER A 70 -13.51 -12.37 -11.44
N ALA A 71 -13.62 -12.45 -10.11
CA ALA A 71 -14.61 -13.28 -9.43
C ALA A 71 -15.18 -12.61 -8.15
N VAL A 72 -15.63 -11.37 -8.25
CA VAL A 72 -16.20 -10.61 -7.12
C VAL A 72 -17.64 -11.05 -6.84
N PHE A 73 -17.84 -11.76 -5.73
CA PHE A 73 -19.15 -12.28 -5.28
C PHE A 73 -19.96 -12.92 -6.43
N HIS A 74 -21.24 -12.55 -6.55
CA HIS A 74 -22.17 -12.96 -7.61
C HIS A 74 -22.05 -12.08 -8.87
N LEU A 75 -21.28 -10.98 -8.82
CA LEU A 75 -21.12 -10.04 -9.92
C LEU A 75 -20.15 -10.57 -10.99
N GLY A 76 -19.28 -11.51 -10.62
CA GLY A 76 -18.32 -12.12 -11.53
C GLY A 76 -17.16 -11.17 -11.82
N ASN A 77 -16.82 -10.98 -13.10
CA ASN A 77 -15.74 -10.11 -13.49
C ASN A 77 -16.22 -8.65 -13.54
N VAL A 78 -15.78 -7.85 -12.57
CA VAL A 78 -16.05 -6.41 -12.48
C VAL A 78 -14.82 -5.55 -12.82
N GLY A 79 -13.66 -6.18 -12.97
CA GLY A 79 -12.38 -5.51 -13.17
C GLY A 79 -11.77 -4.91 -11.89
N PRO A 80 -10.52 -4.44 -11.97
CA PRO A 80 -9.73 -4.09 -10.78
C PRO A 80 -10.28 -2.87 -10.02
N GLU A 81 -10.66 -1.79 -10.70
CA GLU A 81 -11.14 -0.57 -10.03
C GLU A 81 -12.46 -0.80 -9.29
N ALA A 82 -13.38 -1.55 -9.90
CA ALA A 82 -14.67 -1.86 -9.28
C ALA A 82 -14.55 -2.87 -8.13
N ALA A 83 -13.47 -3.66 -8.07
CA ALA A 83 -13.21 -4.58 -6.95
C ALA A 83 -12.72 -3.84 -5.68
N LEU A 84 -12.18 -2.62 -5.82
CA LEU A 84 -11.54 -1.87 -4.73
C LEU A 84 -12.43 -1.68 -3.48
N PRO A 85 -13.74 -1.35 -3.57
CA PRO A 85 -14.60 -1.25 -2.38
C PRO A 85 -14.66 -2.52 -1.54
N VAL A 86 -14.59 -3.69 -2.18
CA VAL A 86 -14.59 -5.00 -1.50
C VAL A 86 -13.27 -5.21 -0.78
N MET A 87 -12.15 -4.89 -1.44
CA MET A 87 -10.81 -5.02 -0.87
C MET A 87 -10.61 -4.07 0.32
N GLU A 88 -11.17 -2.87 0.28
CA GLU A 88 -11.21 -1.98 1.44
C GLU A 88 -11.97 -2.62 2.61
N GLY A 89 -13.13 -3.22 2.36
CA GLY A 89 -13.88 -3.94 3.38
C GLY A 89 -13.04 -5.05 4.03
N LYS A 90 -12.30 -5.82 3.23
CA LYS A 90 -11.37 -6.87 3.71
C LYS A 90 -10.24 -6.29 4.56
N ALA A 91 -9.68 -5.16 4.16
CA ALA A 91 -8.66 -4.44 4.93
C ALA A 91 -9.21 -3.92 6.27
N VAL A 92 -10.45 -3.41 6.29
CA VAL A 92 -11.13 -3.03 7.54
C VAL A 92 -11.28 -4.21 8.50
N ILE A 93 -11.64 -5.40 8.01
CA ILE A 93 -11.71 -6.62 8.84
C ILE A 93 -10.33 -6.99 9.41
N LEU A 94 -9.28 -6.95 8.58
CA LEU A 94 -7.90 -7.22 9.03
C LEU A 94 -7.44 -6.28 10.13
N LYS A 95 -7.68 -4.97 9.95
CA LYS A 95 -7.31 -3.97 10.95
C LYS A 95 -8.12 -4.14 12.23
N THR A 96 -9.44 -4.34 12.11
CA THR A 96 -10.35 -4.42 13.26
C THR A 96 -10.13 -5.67 14.11
N PHE A 97 -9.96 -6.85 13.48
CA PHE A 97 -9.94 -8.13 14.19
C PHE A 97 -8.54 -8.73 14.37
N ALA A 98 -7.49 -8.10 13.82
CA ALA A 98 -6.12 -8.57 14.02
C ALA A 98 -5.05 -7.46 14.13
N GLY A 99 -5.44 -6.18 13.99
CA GLY A 99 -4.52 -5.05 13.88
C GLY A 99 -3.49 -5.18 12.76
N VAL A 100 -3.86 -5.90 11.71
CA VAL A 100 -3.02 -6.08 10.52
C VAL A 100 -3.29 -4.93 9.58
N ASP A 101 -2.24 -4.24 9.16
CA ASP A 101 -2.35 -3.17 8.16
C ASP A 101 -2.47 -3.83 6.78
N ALA A 102 -3.46 -3.43 5.98
CA ALA A 102 -3.73 -4.10 4.71
C ALA A 102 -3.97 -3.11 3.58
N VAL A 103 -3.26 -3.31 2.48
CA VAL A 103 -3.31 -2.43 1.30
C VAL A 103 -3.93 -3.20 0.15
N PRO A 104 -5.05 -2.73 -0.43
CA PRO A 104 -5.57 -3.27 -1.68
C PRO A 104 -4.54 -3.19 -2.81
N LEU A 105 -4.44 -4.26 -3.61
CA LEU A 105 -3.64 -4.37 -4.82
C LEU A 105 -4.55 -4.93 -5.92
N CYS A 106 -5.48 -4.09 -6.40
CA CYS A 106 -6.34 -4.42 -7.52
C CYS A 106 -5.56 -4.28 -8.83
N LEU A 107 -5.08 -5.41 -9.37
CA LEU A 107 -4.10 -5.43 -10.44
C LEU A 107 -4.76 -5.35 -11.82
N HIS A 108 -4.30 -4.40 -12.64
CA HIS A 108 -4.57 -4.39 -14.08
C HIS A 108 -3.52 -5.25 -14.80
N ALA A 109 -3.71 -6.56 -14.81
CA ALA A 109 -2.79 -7.51 -15.45
C ALA A 109 -3.39 -8.10 -16.74
N ARG A 110 -2.56 -8.26 -17.78
CA ARG A 110 -2.96 -8.85 -19.06
C ARG A 110 -3.19 -10.36 -18.97
N ASP A 111 -2.42 -11.02 -18.11
CA ASP A 111 -2.43 -12.46 -17.89
C ASP A 111 -1.88 -12.80 -16.50
N LEU A 112 -1.94 -14.09 -16.15
CA LEU A 112 -1.46 -14.60 -14.87
C LEU A 112 0.06 -14.47 -14.69
N GLY A 113 0.85 -14.55 -15.76
CA GLY A 113 2.31 -14.43 -15.70
C GLY A 113 2.72 -13.02 -15.27
N THR A 114 2.15 -12.03 -15.94
CA THR A 114 2.33 -10.60 -15.58
C THR A 114 1.91 -10.35 -14.12
N MET A 115 0.83 -10.99 -13.66
CA MET A 115 0.37 -10.86 -12.28
C MET A 115 1.35 -11.47 -11.28
N ILE A 116 1.89 -12.67 -11.56
CA ILE A 116 2.89 -13.34 -10.73
C ILE A 116 4.15 -12.46 -10.61
N GLU A 117 4.66 -11.96 -11.74
CA GLU A 117 5.83 -11.10 -11.80
C GLU A 117 5.61 -9.80 -11.02
N THR A 118 4.45 -9.14 -11.23
CA THR A 118 4.09 -7.92 -10.53
C THR A 118 4.12 -8.11 -9.01
N ILE A 119 3.49 -9.18 -8.50
CA ILE A 119 3.44 -9.45 -7.06
C ILE A 119 4.83 -9.81 -6.52
N ALA A 120 5.63 -10.56 -7.29
CA ALA A 120 7.02 -10.86 -6.94
C ALA A 120 7.86 -9.59 -6.76
N LEU A 121 7.69 -8.62 -7.67
CA LEU A 121 8.38 -7.34 -7.62
C LEU A 121 7.87 -6.42 -6.50
N LEU A 122 6.63 -6.58 -6.04
CA LEU A 122 6.07 -5.84 -4.89
C LEU A 122 6.51 -6.40 -3.52
N ALA A 123 7.03 -7.64 -3.47
CA ALA A 123 7.39 -8.34 -2.24
C ALA A 123 8.34 -7.61 -1.28
N PRO A 124 9.23 -6.68 -1.69
CA PRO A 124 10.01 -5.89 -0.75
C PRO A 124 9.15 -5.09 0.24
N SER A 125 7.98 -4.61 -0.17
CA SER A 125 7.10 -3.71 0.62
C SER A 125 6.11 -4.43 1.53
N PHE A 126 5.87 -5.72 1.29
CA PHE A 126 4.83 -6.49 1.98
C PHE A 126 5.42 -7.60 2.86
N GLY A 127 4.74 -7.88 3.97
CA GLY A 127 5.05 -8.97 4.88
C GLY A 127 4.34 -10.28 4.54
N ALA A 128 3.21 -10.19 3.83
CA ALA A 128 2.44 -11.30 3.29
C ALA A 128 1.53 -10.83 2.14
N PHE A 129 1.01 -11.77 1.35
CA PHE A 129 -0.02 -11.49 0.34
C PHE A 129 -1.29 -12.32 0.61
N CYS A 130 -2.44 -11.72 0.36
CA CYS A 130 -3.75 -12.37 0.48
C CYS A 130 -4.47 -12.31 -0.87
N LEU A 131 -4.69 -13.45 -1.52
CA LEU A 131 -5.40 -13.55 -2.79
C LEU A 131 -6.92 -13.55 -2.56
N GLU A 132 -7.63 -12.67 -3.27
CA GLU A 132 -9.06 -12.43 -3.15
C GLU A 132 -9.76 -12.34 -4.51
N ASP A 133 -10.95 -12.93 -4.63
CA ASP A 133 -11.86 -12.73 -5.77
C ASP A 133 -11.22 -12.96 -7.15
N ILE A 134 -10.34 -13.97 -7.26
CA ILE A 134 -9.67 -14.38 -8.52
C ILE A 134 -10.33 -15.65 -9.07
N ALA A 135 -10.66 -15.66 -10.36
CA ALA A 135 -11.36 -16.75 -11.01
C ALA A 135 -10.55 -18.06 -11.03
N SER A 136 -11.24 -19.16 -10.76
CA SER A 136 -10.69 -20.52 -10.92
C SER A 136 -10.66 -20.93 -12.41
N PRO A 137 -9.60 -21.62 -12.89
CA PRO A 137 -8.50 -22.19 -12.10
C PRO A 137 -7.29 -21.26 -11.92
N GLY A 138 -7.33 -20.02 -12.42
CA GLY A 138 -6.20 -19.10 -12.40
C GLY A 138 -5.71 -18.77 -10.99
N CYS A 139 -6.62 -18.64 -10.03
CA CYS A 139 -6.28 -18.42 -8.62
C CYS A 139 -5.35 -19.49 -8.03
N PHE A 140 -5.53 -20.76 -8.38
CA PHE A 140 -4.65 -21.84 -7.91
C PHE A 140 -3.28 -21.83 -8.59
N THR A 141 -3.24 -21.45 -9.87
CA THR A 141 -1.96 -21.29 -10.58
C THR A 141 -1.17 -20.16 -9.95
N LEU A 142 -1.82 -19.02 -9.72
CA LEU A 142 -1.23 -17.86 -9.06
C LEU A 142 -0.70 -18.21 -7.67
N GLU A 143 -1.53 -18.83 -6.83
CA GLU A 143 -1.16 -19.29 -5.49
C GLU A 143 0.09 -20.19 -5.52
N ASN A 144 0.06 -21.26 -6.32
CA ASN A 144 1.15 -22.22 -6.41
C ASN A 144 2.48 -21.59 -6.88
N HIS A 145 2.41 -20.66 -7.82
CA HIS A 145 3.60 -19.97 -8.33
C HIS A 145 4.16 -18.98 -7.31
N LEU A 146 3.28 -18.19 -6.67
CA LEU A 146 3.71 -17.20 -5.67
C LEU A 146 4.28 -17.86 -4.41
N GLN A 147 3.69 -18.95 -3.91
CA GLN A 147 4.24 -19.71 -2.78
C GLN A 147 5.67 -20.21 -3.04
N ARG A 148 6.00 -20.51 -4.30
CA ARG A 148 7.35 -20.93 -4.71
C ARG A 148 8.30 -19.76 -4.97
N ALA A 149 7.78 -18.67 -5.51
CA ALA A 149 8.58 -17.51 -5.90
C ALA A 149 8.90 -16.56 -4.72
N LEU A 150 8.03 -16.54 -3.70
CA LEU A 150 8.11 -15.61 -2.59
C LEU A 150 8.70 -16.25 -1.33
N ASN A 151 9.29 -15.41 -0.49
CA ASN A 151 9.77 -15.77 0.85
C ASN A 151 8.94 -15.07 1.94
N VAL A 152 7.64 -14.94 1.66
CA VAL A 152 6.59 -14.39 2.51
C VAL A 152 5.33 -15.21 2.26
N PRO A 153 4.44 -15.38 3.25
CA PRO A 153 3.31 -16.28 3.11
C PRO A 153 2.28 -15.71 2.14
N VAL A 154 1.69 -16.59 1.34
CA VAL A 154 0.60 -16.30 0.40
C VAL A 154 -0.64 -17.04 0.87
N VAL A 155 -1.62 -16.28 1.35
CA VAL A 155 -2.91 -16.80 1.79
C VAL A 155 -3.91 -16.68 0.65
N HIS A 156 -4.59 -17.76 0.28
CA HIS A 156 -5.70 -17.72 -0.65
C HIS A 156 -7.01 -17.76 0.14
N ASN A 157 -7.63 -16.60 0.40
CA ASN A 157 -8.73 -16.51 1.36
C ASN A 157 -9.93 -17.40 0.96
N HIS A 158 -10.27 -17.38 -0.33
CA HIS A 158 -11.36 -18.18 -0.88
C HIS A 158 -11.12 -19.69 -0.85
N ALA A 159 -9.87 -20.18 -0.74
CA ALA A 159 -9.58 -21.61 -0.62
C ALA A 159 -9.25 -22.00 0.81
N HIS A 160 -8.24 -21.37 1.41
CA HIS A 160 -7.72 -21.67 2.74
C HIS A 160 -8.77 -21.39 3.82
N CYS A 161 -9.30 -20.17 3.88
CA CYS A 161 -10.20 -19.77 4.95
C CYS A 161 -11.60 -20.38 4.80
N ALA A 162 -12.06 -20.58 3.57
CA ALA A 162 -13.26 -21.37 3.30
C ALA A 162 -13.12 -22.81 3.83
N GLY A 163 -11.94 -23.41 3.67
CA GLY A 163 -11.65 -24.72 4.26
C GLY A 163 -11.62 -24.67 5.79
N ILE A 164 -10.97 -23.67 6.38
CA ILE A 164 -10.88 -23.50 7.85
C ILE A 164 -12.27 -23.46 8.47
N ILE A 165 -13.17 -22.61 7.98
CA ILE A 165 -14.51 -22.46 8.54
C ILE A 165 -15.36 -23.71 8.32
N ALA A 166 -15.24 -24.35 7.15
CA ALA A 166 -15.96 -25.57 6.83
C ALA A 166 -15.55 -26.72 7.76
N LEU A 167 -14.24 -26.92 7.96
CA LEU A 167 -13.72 -27.92 8.87
C LEU A 167 -14.09 -27.61 10.33
N ALA A 168 -13.94 -26.37 10.78
CA ALA A 168 -14.26 -25.98 12.15
C ALA A 168 -15.73 -26.21 12.50
N GLY A 169 -16.64 -25.73 11.65
CA GLY A 169 -18.08 -25.95 11.82
C GLY A 169 -18.41 -27.44 11.77
N LEU A 170 -17.85 -28.18 10.81
CA LEU A 170 -18.16 -29.59 10.63
C LEU A 170 -17.70 -30.44 11.82
N LEU A 171 -16.54 -30.16 12.42
CA LEU A 171 -16.06 -30.88 13.62
C LEU A 171 -17.07 -30.78 14.77
N ASN A 172 -17.59 -29.59 15.04
CA ASN A 172 -18.57 -29.39 16.11
C ASN A 172 -19.96 -29.92 15.74
N ALA A 173 -20.39 -29.78 14.48
CA ALA A 173 -21.66 -30.32 14.01
C ALA A 173 -21.68 -31.86 14.04
N LEU A 174 -20.60 -32.52 13.62
CA LEU A 174 -20.47 -33.98 13.68
C LEU A 174 -20.49 -34.49 15.13
N ALA A 175 -19.83 -33.78 16.05
CA ALA A 175 -19.87 -34.12 17.47
C ALA A 175 -21.30 -34.07 18.05
N LEU A 176 -22.15 -33.14 17.60
CA LEU A 176 -23.55 -33.05 18.04
C LEU A 176 -24.41 -34.21 17.55
N VAL A 177 -24.14 -34.71 16.34
CA VAL A 177 -24.89 -35.84 15.76
C VAL A 177 -24.23 -37.20 16.02
N GLY A 178 -23.21 -37.24 16.90
CA GLY A 178 -22.53 -38.48 17.32
C GLY A 178 -21.72 -39.16 16.22
N LYS A 179 -21.23 -38.42 15.22
CA LYS A 179 -20.41 -38.94 14.10
C LYS A 179 -18.98 -38.41 14.16
N SER A 180 -18.04 -39.15 13.57
CA SER A 180 -16.66 -38.69 13.41
C SER A 180 -16.35 -38.29 11.96
N LEU A 181 -15.34 -37.43 11.76
CA LEU A 181 -14.96 -36.95 10.42
C LEU A 181 -14.56 -38.07 9.43
N PRO A 182 -13.80 -39.12 9.83
CA PRO A 182 -13.47 -40.22 8.91
C PRO A 182 -14.68 -41.07 8.50
N GLU A 183 -15.71 -41.11 9.34
CA GLU A 183 -16.94 -41.87 9.09
C GLU A 183 -17.92 -41.04 8.26
N ALA A 184 -18.04 -39.73 8.45
CA ALA A 184 -19.06 -38.93 7.76
C ALA A 184 -18.96 -38.99 6.22
N SER A 185 -20.10 -39.23 5.55
CA SER A 185 -20.29 -39.06 4.11
C SER A 185 -20.64 -37.61 3.80
N ILE A 186 -19.69 -36.87 3.22
CA ILE A 186 -19.77 -35.43 3.00
C ILE A 186 -19.90 -35.15 1.50
N VAL A 187 -20.86 -34.28 1.15
CA VAL A 187 -21.06 -33.77 -0.21
C VAL A 187 -20.74 -32.28 -0.22
N ILE A 188 -19.86 -31.85 -1.12
CA ILE A 188 -19.62 -30.42 -1.38
C ILE A 188 -20.30 -30.04 -2.70
N ALA A 189 -21.26 -29.12 -2.64
CA ALA A 189 -21.88 -28.54 -3.81
C ALA A 189 -21.08 -27.30 -4.24
N GLY A 190 -20.33 -27.42 -5.33
CA GLY A 190 -19.43 -26.37 -5.83
C GLY A 190 -17.99 -26.89 -5.97
N ALA A 191 -17.40 -26.71 -7.15
CA ALA A 191 -16.01 -27.08 -7.44
C ALA A 191 -15.19 -25.86 -7.93
N GLY A 192 -15.44 -24.69 -7.34
CA GLY A 192 -14.62 -23.49 -7.47
C GLY A 192 -13.52 -23.42 -6.41
N ALA A 193 -12.95 -22.23 -6.17
CA ALA A 193 -11.87 -22.01 -5.20
C ALA A 193 -12.22 -22.57 -3.80
N ALA A 194 -13.36 -22.14 -3.25
CA ALA A 194 -13.84 -22.56 -1.93
C ALA A 194 -14.13 -24.04 -1.82
N GLY A 195 -14.85 -24.62 -2.79
CA GLY A 195 -15.19 -26.04 -2.76
C GLY A 195 -13.96 -26.95 -2.81
N ILE A 196 -12.99 -26.63 -3.67
CA ILE A 196 -11.73 -27.37 -3.77
C ILE A 196 -10.86 -27.15 -2.53
N GLY A 197 -10.76 -25.92 -2.01
CA GLY A 197 -10.01 -25.60 -0.80
C GLY A 197 -10.55 -26.33 0.43
N ALA A 198 -11.88 -26.30 0.63
CA ALA A 198 -12.55 -27.06 1.68
C ALA A 198 -12.34 -28.57 1.52
N ALA A 199 -12.44 -29.10 0.30
CA ALA A 199 -12.22 -30.51 0.06
C ALA A 199 -10.79 -30.96 0.38
N ARG A 200 -9.78 -30.18 -0.02
CA ARG A 200 -8.37 -30.45 0.31
C ARG A 200 -8.19 -30.50 1.82
N LEU A 201 -8.63 -29.46 2.53
CA LEU A 201 -8.43 -29.36 3.98
C LEU A 201 -9.18 -30.45 4.75
N LEU A 202 -10.44 -30.75 4.38
CA LEU A 202 -11.22 -31.84 4.99
C LEU A 202 -10.53 -33.20 4.77
N THR A 203 -9.99 -33.44 3.58
CA THR A 203 -9.25 -34.67 3.27
C THR A 203 -7.97 -34.77 4.12
N GLY A 204 -7.18 -33.68 4.20
CA GLY A 204 -5.98 -33.60 5.03
C GLY A 204 -6.26 -33.77 6.53
N ALA A 205 -7.43 -33.31 6.99
CA ALA A 205 -7.90 -33.49 8.36
C ALA A 205 -8.45 -34.91 8.65
N GLY A 206 -8.59 -35.76 7.63
CA GLY A 206 -8.94 -37.19 7.77
C GLY A 206 -10.31 -37.60 7.25
N ALA A 207 -11.06 -36.74 6.55
CA ALA A 207 -12.30 -37.14 5.88
C ALA A 207 -12.03 -38.19 4.79
N ARG A 208 -12.77 -39.30 4.82
CA ARG A 208 -12.57 -40.43 3.88
C ARG A 208 -13.66 -40.55 2.82
N ARG A 209 -14.90 -40.21 3.16
CA ARG A 209 -16.08 -40.31 2.28
C ARG A 209 -16.52 -38.92 1.85
N LEU A 210 -15.77 -38.31 0.94
CA LEU A 210 -16.00 -36.94 0.47
C LEU A 210 -16.19 -36.91 -1.05
N VAL A 211 -17.21 -36.22 -1.54
CA VAL A 211 -17.43 -36.01 -2.99
C VAL A 211 -17.77 -34.55 -3.28
N LEU A 212 -17.17 -33.99 -4.33
CA LEU A 212 -17.54 -32.67 -4.84
C LEU A 212 -18.47 -32.83 -6.04
N CYS A 213 -19.37 -31.87 -6.22
CA CYS A 213 -20.26 -31.76 -7.36
C CYS A 213 -20.11 -30.39 -8.02
N ASP A 214 -20.20 -30.32 -9.34
CA ASP A 214 -20.42 -29.07 -10.06
C ASP A 214 -21.67 -29.16 -10.95
N ARG A 215 -21.86 -28.20 -11.86
CA ARG A 215 -23.03 -28.16 -12.76
C ARG A 215 -23.17 -29.38 -13.69
N ALA A 216 -22.12 -30.18 -13.86
CA ALA A 216 -22.17 -31.41 -14.66
C ALA A 216 -22.12 -32.68 -13.78
N GLY A 217 -22.44 -32.55 -12.49
CA GLY A 217 -22.55 -33.67 -11.55
C GLY A 217 -21.27 -33.92 -10.76
N ALA A 218 -21.15 -35.15 -10.26
CA ALA A 218 -20.02 -35.58 -9.44
C ALA A 218 -18.66 -35.34 -10.12
N ILE A 219 -17.67 -34.94 -9.32
CA ILE A 219 -16.26 -34.89 -9.73
C ILE A 219 -15.63 -36.27 -9.43
N HIS A 220 -15.08 -36.91 -10.46
CA HIS A 220 -14.44 -38.23 -10.34
C HIS A 220 -13.26 -38.38 -11.32
N LYS A 221 -12.34 -39.30 -11.03
CA LYS A 221 -11.00 -39.43 -11.66
C LYS A 221 -10.99 -39.44 -13.19
N TYR A 222 -12.02 -39.99 -13.83
CA TYR A 222 -12.11 -40.18 -15.28
C TYR A 222 -13.20 -39.33 -15.96
N ARG A 223 -13.73 -38.33 -15.25
CA ARG A 223 -14.69 -37.41 -15.86
C ARG A 223 -14.00 -36.58 -16.93
N ALA A 224 -14.56 -36.52 -18.13
CA ALA A 224 -14.02 -35.71 -19.24
C ALA A 224 -14.61 -34.29 -19.27
N GLN A 225 -15.86 -34.11 -18.84
CA GLN A 225 -16.60 -32.88 -19.06
C GLN A 225 -16.34 -31.82 -17.98
N ARG A 226 -16.10 -30.57 -18.40
CA ARG A 226 -15.95 -29.38 -17.53
C ARG A 226 -14.89 -29.53 -16.42
N MET A 227 -13.85 -30.31 -16.70
CA MET A 227 -12.70 -30.49 -15.83
C MET A 227 -11.60 -29.49 -16.17
N ASN A 228 -10.93 -28.98 -15.14
CA ASN A 228 -9.68 -28.24 -15.24
C ASN A 228 -8.62 -28.99 -14.41
N TRP A 229 -7.37 -28.53 -14.46
CA TRP A 229 -6.27 -29.23 -13.77
C TRP A 229 -6.51 -29.38 -12.26
N ALA A 230 -7.06 -28.37 -11.59
CA ALA A 230 -7.35 -28.40 -10.16
C ALA A 230 -8.47 -29.40 -9.82
N LYS A 231 -9.50 -29.48 -10.67
CA LYS A 231 -10.56 -30.49 -10.56
C LYS A 231 -10.03 -31.91 -10.79
N HIS A 232 -9.09 -32.09 -11.73
CA HIS A 232 -8.45 -33.39 -11.94
C HIS A 232 -7.60 -33.83 -10.74
N GLU A 233 -6.91 -32.89 -10.09
CA GLU A 233 -6.14 -33.17 -8.90
C GLU A 233 -7.05 -33.56 -7.72
N ILE A 234 -8.08 -32.77 -7.43
CA ILE A 234 -8.99 -33.06 -6.30
C ILE A 234 -9.78 -34.35 -6.53
N ALA A 235 -10.08 -34.72 -7.77
CA ALA A 235 -10.73 -35.98 -8.13
C ALA A 235 -9.89 -37.23 -7.83
N ARG A 236 -8.58 -37.07 -7.60
CA ARG A 236 -7.69 -38.17 -7.17
C ARG A 236 -7.67 -38.33 -5.64
N LEU A 237 -7.99 -37.26 -4.91
CA LEU A 237 -7.97 -37.22 -3.45
C LEU A 237 -9.34 -37.56 -2.86
N THR A 238 -10.41 -37.15 -3.54
CA THR A 238 -11.81 -37.31 -3.15
C THR A 238 -12.53 -38.34 -4.03
N ASN A 239 -13.78 -38.65 -3.68
CA ASN A 239 -14.67 -39.56 -4.40
C ASN A 239 -14.03 -40.93 -4.72
N ARG A 240 -13.43 -41.55 -3.68
CA ARG A 240 -12.71 -42.82 -3.80
C ARG A 240 -13.60 -43.98 -4.26
N ASP A 241 -14.88 -43.89 -3.95
CA ASP A 241 -15.90 -44.88 -4.34
C ASP A 241 -16.40 -44.68 -5.77
N GLY A 242 -15.93 -43.63 -6.48
CA GLY A 242 -16.30 -43.38 -7.87
C GLY A 242 -17.78 -43.05 -8.07
N ARG A 243 -18.43 -42.42 -7.09
CA ARG A 243 -19.84 -42.01 -7.15
C ARG A 243 -20.06 -41.07 -8.34
N GLN A 244 -21.15 -41.31 -9.05
CA GLN A 244 -21.61 -40.51 -10.20
C GLN A 244 -23.05 -40.07 -9.95
N GLY A 245 -23.56 -39.19 -10.81
CA GLY A 245 -24.90 -38.62 -10.69
C GLY A 245 -24.88 -37.11 -10.43
N ASP A 246 -26.07 -36.57 -10.32
CA ASP A 246 -26.29 -35.16 -10.00
C ASP A 246 -26.21 -34.89 -8.48
N LEU A 247 -26.45 -33.66 -8.07
CA LEU A 247 -26.38 -33.28 -6.66
C LEU A 247 -27.42 -34.03 -5.80
N ALA A 248 -28.62 -34.29 -6.31
CA ALA A 248 -29.66 -35.01 -5.57
C ALA A 248 -29.28 -36.48 -5.37
N ASP A 249 -28.66 -37.10 -6.38
CA ASP A 249 -28.11 -38.46 -6.28
C ASP A 249 -27.02 -38.56 -5.22
N LEU A 250 -26.14 -37.56 -5.15
CA LEU A 250 -25.04 -37.54 -4.19
C LEU A 250 -25.52 -37.31 -2.75
N LEU A 251 -26.58 -36.52 -2.56
CA LEU A 251 -27.13 -36.21 -1.24
C LEU A 251 -27.89 -37.38 -0.60
N ARG A 252 -28.40 -38.32 -1.39
CA ARG A 252 -29.06 -39.52 -0.84
C ARG A 252 -28.14 -40.26 0.13
N GLY A 253 -28.58 -40.36 1.39
CA GLY A 253 -27.82 -40.99 2.47
C GLY A 253 -26.52 -40.28 2.89
N ALA A 254 -26.28 -39.04 2.45
CA ALA A 254 -25.15 -38.24 2.92
C ALA A 254 -25.39 -37.72 4.35
N ASP A 255 -24.33 -37.59 5.14
CA ASP A 255 -24.39 -37.06 6.51
C ASP A 255 -24.32 -35.53 6.54
N ALA A 256 -23.57 -34.95 5.60
CA ALA A 256 -23.35 -33.51 5.53
C ALA A 256 -23.34 -32.99 4.09
N LEU A 257 -23.92 -31.80 3.92
CA LEU A 257 -23.81 -30.97 2.72
C LEU A 257 -23.05 -29.70 3.06
N ILE A 258 -22.07 -29.34 2.23
CA ILE A 258 -21.41 -28.03 2.24
C ILE A 258 -21.65 -27.37 0.87
N GLY A 259 -22.57 -26.41 0.86
CA GLY A 259 -22.91 -25.57 -0.28
C GLY A 259 -21.94 -24.39 -0.42
N LEU A 260 -21.25 -24.35 -1.55
CA LEU A 260 -20.33 -23.29 -1.98
C LEU A 260 -20.58 -22.99 -3.47
N SER A 261 -21.85 -22.91 -3.86
CA SER A 261 -22.29 -22.78 -5.26
C SER A 261 -23.27 -21.62 -5.46
N ALA A 262 -24.23 -21.77 -6.37
CA ALA A 262 -25.30 -20.81 -6.58
C ALA A 262 -26.38 -20.92 -5.49
N GLY A 263 -26.96 -19.79 -5.11
CA GLY A 263 -28.10 -19.76 -4.20
C GLY A 263 -29.33 -20.49 -4.75
N ARG A 264 -30.24 -20.87 -3.86
CA ARG A 264 -31.51 -21.58 -4.17
C ARG A 264 -31.35 -22.92 -4.91
N LEU A 265 -30.19 -23.56 -4.79
CA LEU A 265 -29.89 -24.84 -5.45
C LEU A 265 -30.48 -26.06 -4.72
N ILE A 266 -30.70 -25.95 -3.41
CA ILE A 266 -31.07 -27.09 -2.55
C ILE A 266 -32.55 -27.03 -2.19
N THR A 267 -33.26 -28.15 -2.37
CA THR A 267 -34.68 -28.26 -2.04
C THR A 267 -34.91 -29.05 -0.75
N PRO A 268 -36.05 -28.85 -0.07
CA PRO A 268 -36.42 -29.65 1.11
C PRO A 268 -36.40 -31.17 0.86
N GLU A 269 -36.80 -31.62 -0.33
CA GLU A 269 -36.83 -33.04 -0.69
C GLU A 269 -35.43 -33.64 -0.75
N MET A 270 -34.43 -32.87 -1.21
CA MET A 270 -33.04 -33.30 -1.20
C MET A 270 -32.55 -33.54 0.22
N ILE A 271 -32.89 -32.64 1.16
CA ILE A 271 -32.52 -32.78 2.58
C ILE A 271 -33.23 -33.98 3.21
N ALA A 272 -34.53 -34.17 2.93
CA ALA A 272 -35.29 -35.31 3.44
C ALA A 272 -34.74 -36.66 2.94
N SER A 273 -33.99 -36.67 1.84
CA SER A 273 -33.34 -37.87 1.29
C SER A 273 -31.96 -38.21 1.90
N MET A 274 -31.42 -37.32 2.74
CA MET A 274 -30.13 -37.49 3.40
C MET A 274 -30.20 -38.51 4.55
N ALA A 275 -29.06 -38.82 5.17
CA ALA A 275 -28.99 -39.65 6.36
C ALA A 275 -29.71 -38.98 7.55
N PRO A 276 -30.09 -39.74 8.60
CA PRO A 276 -30.61 -39.16 9.84
C PRO A 276 -29.66 -38.11 10.42
N ASP A 277 -30.27 -37.06 10.99
CA ASP A 277 -29.62 -35.87 11.53
C ASP A 277 -28.69 -35.16 10.52
N PRO A 278 -29.19 -34.75 9.34
CA PRO A 278 -28.34 -34.16 8.31
C PRO A 278 -27.78 -32.79 8.73
N ILE A 279 -26.50 -32.56 8.39
CA ILE A 279 -25.80 -31.29 8.60
C ILE A 279 -25.81 -30.50 7.30
N ILE A 280 -26.32 -29.27 7.31
CA ILE A 280 -26.47 -28.44 6.11
C ILE A 280 -25.72 -27.12 6.27
N PHE A 281 -24.62 -26.94 5.56
CA PHE A 281 -23.96 -25.64 5.43
C PHE A 281 -24.34 -25.04 4.07
N ALA A 282 -25.14 -23.98 4.05
CA ALA A 282 -25.58 -23.28 2.84
C ALA A 282 -24.90 -21.91 2.77
N LEU A 283 -23.68 -21.87 2.21
CA LEU A 283 -22.74 -20.77 2.36
C LEU A 283 -22.70 -19.80 1.16
N ALA A 284 -23.55 -20.01 0.15
CA ALA A 284 -23.67 -19.06 -0.96
C ALA A 284 -24.13 -17.67 -0.50
N VAL A 285 -23.60 -16.62 -1.15
CA VAL A 285 -23.95 -15.21 -0.93
C VAL A 285 -24.27 -14.53 -2.26
N PRO A 286 -25.23 -13.58 -2.33
CA PRO A 286 -26.02 -13.01 -1.23
C PRO A 286 -27.15 -13.92 -0.74
N GLU A 287 -27.52 -14.94 -1.52
CA GLU A 287 -28.59 -15.86 -1.17
C GLU A 287 -28.03 -17.28 -0.98
N PRO A 288 -28.35 -17.94 0.14
CA PRO A 288 -27.86 -19.29 0.41
C PRO A 288 -28.52 -20.31 -0.51
N GLU A 289 -27.91 -21.48 -0.63
CA GLU A 289 -28.45 -22.62 -1.38
C GLU A 289 -29.84 -23.01 -0.90
N ILE A 290 -30.10 -22.88 0.41
CA ILE A 290 -31.40 -23.00 1.06
C ILE A 290 -31.41 -22.11 2.30
N ARG A 291 -32.57 -21.52 2.64
CA ARG A 291 -32.71 -20.69 3.85
C ARG A 291 -32.69 -21.56 5.11
N HIS A 292 -32.19 -20.99 6.21
CA HIS A 292 -32.09 -21.66 7.51
C HIS A 292 -33.39 -22.38 7.92
N GLU A 293 -34.50 -21.64 7.97
CA GLU A 293 -35.81 -22.17 8.38
C GLU A 293 -36.30 -23.31 7.47
N ALA A 294 -36.08 -23.19 6.15
CA ALA A 294 -36.51 -24.21 5.20
C ALA A 294 -35.70 -25.51 5.35
N ALA A 295 -34.40 -25.40 5.64
CA ALA A 295 -33.56 -26.57 5.92
C ALA A 295 -33.96 -27.26 7.23
N LYS A 296 -34.21 -26.49 8.30
CA LYS A 296 -34.71 -27.03 9.57
C LYS A 296 -36.07 -27.72 9.41
N ALA A 297 -37.00 -27.10 8.70
CA ALA A 297 -38.31 -27.68 8.41
C ALA A 297 -38.22 -28.96 7.57
N ALA A 298 -37.17 -29.11 6.75
CA ALA A 298 -36.88 -30.30 5.97
C ALA A 298 -36.18 -31.43 6.76
N GLY A 299 -35.90 -31.22 8.05
CA GLY A 299 -35.31 -32.22 8.94
C GLY A 299 -33.81 -32.07 9.20
N ALA A 300 -33.17 -30.97 8.79
CA ALA A 300 -31.77 -30.71 9.12
C ALA A 300 -31.56 -30.56 10.64
N ALA A 301 -30.61 -31.33 11.19
CA ALA A 301 -30.24 -31.22 12.59
C ALA A 301 -29.47 -29.92 12.85
N VAL A 302 -28.43 -29.68 12.05
CA VAL A 302 -27.56 -28.50 12.15
C VAL A 302 -27.60 -27.74 10.83
N VAL A 303 -27.80 -26.43 10.91
CA VAL A 303 -27.81 -25.55 9.74
C VAL A 303 -26.88 -24.37 9.97
N ALA A 304 -26.04 -24.07 8.98
CA ALA A 304 -25.15 -22.91 8.97
C ALA A 304 -25.26 -22.16 7.64
N THR A 305 -25.12 -20.84 7.68
CA THR A 305 -25.10 -19.98 6.48
C THR A 305 -24.02 -18.92 6.61
N SER A 306 -23.70 -18.21 5.52
CA SER A 306 -22.78 -17.06 5.56
C SER A 306 -23.46 -15.73 5.91
N LEU A 307 -24.80 -15.74 6.08
CA LEU A 307 -25.58 -14.53 6.28
C LEU A 307 -25.37 -13.95 7.69
N THR A 308 -25.36 -12.63 7.79
CA THR A 308 -25.40 -11.96 9.09
C THR A 308 -26.66 -12.31 9.86
N ARG A 309 -26.55 -12.45 11.18
CA ARG A 309 -27.67 -12.76 12.09
C ARG A 309 -28.31 -14.15 11.89
N SER A 310 -27.74 -15.01 11.04
CA SER A 310 -28.07 -16.44 11.03
C SER A 310 -27.43 -17.12 12.24
N PRO A 311 -28.12 -18.07 12.90
CA PRO A 311 -27.43 -19.04 13.74
C PRO A 311 -26.32 -19.72 12.95
N ASN A 312 -25.19 -19.99 13.60
CA ASN A 312 -24.01 -20.59 12.98
C ASN A 312 -23.54 -19.85 11.71
N GLN A 313 -23.23 -18.55 11.84
CA GLN A 313 -22.64 -17.80 10.73
C GLN A 313 -21.24 -18.35 10.41
N LEU A 314 -21.08 -19.01 9.26
CA LEU A 314 -19.79 -19.44 8.74
C LEU A 314 -19.31 -18.45 7.68
N ASP A 315 -18.43 -17.54 8.09
CA ASP A 315 -17.79 -16.56 7.19
C ASP A 315 -16.27 -16.62 7.34
N ILE A 316 -15.54 -16.44 6.24
CA ILE A 316 -14.08 -16.44 6.22
C ILE A 316 -13.45 -15.37 7.14
N ALA A 317 -14.20 -14.32 7.51
CA ALA A 317 -13.83 -13.33 8.54
C ALA A 317 -13.52 -13.96 9.91
N LEU A 318 -14.00 -15.17 10.20
CA LEU A 318 -13.63 -15.95 11.38
C LEU A 318 -12.21 -16.54 11.30
N ALA A 319 -11.55 -16.51 10.14
CA ALA A 319 -10.30 -17.22 9.92
C ALA A 319 -9.15 -16.29 9.50
N PHE A 320 -9.32 -15.51 8.44
CA PHE A 320 -8.18 -14.79 7.85
C PHE A 320 -7.50 -13.77 8.77
N PRO A 321 -8.18 -13.07 9.71
CA PRO A 321 -7.49 -12.15 10.62
C PRO A 321 -6.49 -12.87 11.53
N GLY A 322 -6.93 -13.94 12.20
CA GLY A 322 -6.07 -14.73 13.07
C GLY A 322 -4.98 -15.48 12.30
N LEU A 323 -5.31 -16.01 11.11
CA LEU A 323 -4.35 -16.71 10.25
C LEU A 323 -3.19 -15.79 9.84
N LEU A 324 -3.49 -14.62 9.29
CA LEU A 324 -2.46 -13.66 8.87
C LEU A 324 -1.66 -13.12 10.05
N ARG A 325 -2.31 -12.81 11.18
CA ARG A 325 -1.63 -12.38 12.41
C ARG A 325 -0.59 -13.41 12.88
N GLY A 326 -0.99 -14.68 12.99
CA GLY A 326 -0.11 -15.77 13.40
C GLY A 326 1.08 -15.95 12.48
N LEU A 327 0.84 -15.95 11.15
CA LEU A 327 1.88 -16.03 10.12
C LEU A 327 2.88 -14.87 10.22
N MET A 328 2.39 -13.63 10.38
CA MET A 328 3.21 -12.43 10.35
C MET A 328 4.05 -12.26 11.62
N ASP A 329 3.51 -12.60 12.80
CA ASP A 329 4.25 -12.46 14.05
C ASP A 329 5.47 -13.36 14.14
N VAL A 330 5.36 -14.60 13.66
CA VAL A 330 6.49 -15.53 13.56
C VAL A 330 7.29 -15.38 12.26
N GLN A 331 6.91 -14.42 11.41
CA GLN A 331 7.49 -14.18 10.09
C GLN A 331 7.60 -15.48 9.28
N ALA A 332 6.50 -16.24 9.19
CA ALA A 332 6.45 -17.47 8.41
C ALA A 332 6.90 -17.23 6.97
N ARG A 333 7.55 -18.23 6.35
CA ARG A 333 7.95 -18.18 4.95
C ARG A 333 6.83 -18.64 4.01
N ASP A 334 5.95 -19.51 4.50
CA ASP A 334 4.91 -20.17 3.71
C ASP A 334 3.69 -20.52 4.59
N VAL A 335 2.60 -20.97 3.97
CA VAL A 335 1.36 -21.44 4.61
C VAL A 335 1.27 -22.96 4.43
N THR A 336 1.31 -23.71 5.54
CA THR A 336 1.25 -25.18 5.49
C THR A 336 -0.16 -25.71 5.75
N GLU A 337 -0.45 -26.91 5.26
CA GLU A 337 -1.73 -27.59 5.56
C GLU A 337 -1.94 -27.78 7.07
N ARG A 338 -0.88 -28.08 7.83
CA ARG A 338 -0.94 -28.19 9.30
C ARG A 338 -1.44 -26.89 9.93
N MET A 339 -0.93 -25.73 9.51
CA MET A 339 -1.40 -24.44 10.05
C MET A 339 -2.89 -24.24 9.80
N LEU A 340 -3.39 -24.60 8.62
CA LEU A 340 -4.80 -24.47 8.28
C LEU A 340 -5.68 -25.41 9.12
N ILE A 341 -5.25 -26.66 9.33
CA ILE A 341 -5.96 -27.63 10.19
C ILE A 341 -5.97 -27.16 11.65
N GLU A 342 -4.83 -26.69 12.17
CA GLU A 342 -4.74 -26.19 13.55
C GLU A 342 -5.54 -24.89 13.73
N ALA A 343 -5.60 -24.02 12.73
CA ALA A 343 -6.51 -22.86 12.73
C ALA A 343 -7.99 -23.29 12.85
N ALA A 344 -8.41 -24.29 12.08
CA ALA A 344 -9.78 -24.82 12.13
C ALA A 344 -10.10 -25.47 13.49
N ARG A 345 -9.15 -26.23 14.06
CA ARG A 345 -9.28 -26.84 15.38
C ARG A 345 -9.36 -25.78 16.48
N ALA A 346 -8.56 -24.71 16.39
CA ALA A 346 -8.62 -23.59 17.32
C ALA A 346 -9.98 -22.88 17.26
N LEU A 347 -10.49 -22.62 16.05
CA LEU A 347 -11.82 -22.03 15.86
C LEU A 347 -12.94 -22.92 16.43
N ALA A 348 -12.91 -24.22 16.15
CA ALA A 348 -13.88 -25.17 16.70
C ALA A 348 -13.80 -25.27 18.24
N GLY A 349 -12.59 -25.21 18.78
CA GLY A 349 -12.30 -25.32 20.22
C GLY A 349 -12.83 -24.15 21.05
N LEU A 350 -13.13 -23.00 20.42
CA LEU A 350 -13.73 -21.84 21.11
C LEU A 350 -15.17 -22.07 21.56
N ILE A 351 -15.84 -23.11 21.05
CA ILE A 351 -17.14 -23.56 21.56
C ILE A 351 -16.91 -24.81 22.43
N PRO A 352 -16.92 -24.68 23.77
CA PRO A 352 -16.76 -25.80 24.69
C PRO A 352 -17.82 -26.87 24.45
N ALA A 353 -17.48 -28.14 24.71
CA ALA A 353 -18.38 -29.26 24.45
C ALA A 353 -19.77 -29.13 25.11
N GLY A 354 -19.84 -28.55 26.32
CA GLY A 354 -21.10 -28.32 27.04
C GLY A 354 -21.94 -27.13 26.53
N GLU A 355 -21.36 -26.27 25.69
CA GLU A 355 -22.05 -25.11 25.11
C GLU A 355 -22.49 -25.34 23.65
N ARG A 356 -22.10 -26.47 23.05
CA ARG A 356 -22.47 -26.82 21.68
C ARG A 356 -23.95 -27.13 21.62
N CYS A 357 -24.65 -26.50 20.69
CA CYS A 357 -26.01 -26.83 20.36
C CYS A 357 -26.24 -26.69 18.84
N PRO A 358 -27.36 -27.19 18.30
CA PRO A 358 -27.64 -27.12 16.86
C PRO A 358 -27.53 -25.72 16.23
N ASP A 359 -27.67 -24.67 17.04
CA ASP A 359 -27.67 -23.27 16.62
C ASP A 359 -26.42 -22.50 17.09
N ARG A 360 -25.45 -23.20 17.70
CA ARG A 360 -24.14 -22.66 18.14
C ARG A 360 -23.02 -23.70 18.01
N ILE A 361 -22.48 -23.84 16.80
CA ILE A 361 -21.31 -24.69 16.49
C ILE A 361 -20.02 -23.91 16.25
N VAL A 362 -20.11 -22.60 16.06
CA VAL A 362 -18.98 -21.68 15.86
C VAL A 362 -19.22 -20.38 16.63
N PRO A 363 -18.18 -19.63 17.00
CA PRO A 363 -18.34 -18.30 17.57
C PRO A 363 -18.88 -17.32 16.53
N GLU A 364 -19.40 -16.18 17.00
CA GLU A 364 -19.79 -15.08 16.13
C GLU A 364 -18.56 -14.35 15.57
N VAL A 365 -18.69 -13.70 14.41
CA VAL A 365 -17.60 -12.92 13.79
C VAL A 365 -17.07 -11.82 14.72
N LEU A 366 -17.94 -11.26 15.57
CA LEU A 366 -17.58 -10.22 16.54
C LEU A 366 -16.90 -10.76 17.82
N ASP A 367 -16.73 -12.08 17.96
CA ASP A 367 -16.04 -12.66 19.11
C ASP A 367 -14.52 -12.41 19.00
N LEU A 368 -14.04 -11.41 19.75
CA LEU A 368 -12.64 -10.99 19.75
C LEU A 368 -11.66 -12.06 20.22
N ARG A 369 -12.13 -13.20 20.77
CA ARG A 369 -11.27 -14.34 21.14
C ARG A 369 -10.80 -15.14 19.92
N VAL A 370 -11.49 -15.02 18.78
CA VAL A 370 -11.25 -15.81 17.58
C VAL A 370 -9.84 -15.60 17.03
N ALA A 371 -9.48 -14.36 16.71
CA ALA A 371 -8.18 -14.07 16.09
C ALA A 371 -6.98 -14.43 16.99
N PRO A 372 -6.95 -14.11 18.29
CA PRO A 372 -5.88 -14.56 19.20
C PRO A 372 -5.70 -16.08 19.24
N ALA A 373 -6.80 -16.84 19.29
CA ALA A 373 -6.75 -18.30 19.37
C ALA A 373 -6.17 -18.91 18.08
N ILE A 374 -6.64 -18.45 16.92
CA ILE A 374 -6.13 -18.90 15.62
C ILE A 374 -4.67 -18.47 15.44
N ALA A 375 -4.31 -17.23 15.80
CA ALA A 375 -2.96 -16.72 15.64
C ALA A 375 -1.94 -17.56 16.43
N ALA A 376 -2.25 -17.92 17.67
CA ALA A 376 -1.40 -18.82 18.46
C ALA A 376 -1.28 -20.23 17.87
N ALA A 377 -2.39 -20.82 17.41
CA ALA A 377 -2.37 -22.14 16.80
C ALA A 377 -1.52 -22.17 15.52
N VAL A 378 -1.68 -21.15 14.67
CA VAL A 378 -0.90 -20.97 13.44
C VAL A 378 0.58 -20.74 13.74
N ALA A 379 0.90 -19.87 14.70
CA ALA A 379 2.28 -19.63 15.14
C ALA A 379 2.94 -20.93 15.65
N ARG A 380 2.22 -21.73 16.44
CA ARG A 380 2.68 -23.02 16.94
C ARG A 380 2.97 -24.00 15.80
N ALA A 381 2.05 -24.13 14.85
CA ALA A 381 2.24 -24.99 13.68
C ALA A 381 3.42 -24.52 12.80
N ALA A 382 3.58 -23.21 12.62
CA ALA A 382 4.69 -22.63 11.87
C ALA A 382 6.07 -22.97 12.45
N LEU A 383 6.18 -22.95 13.79
CA LEU A 383 7.39 -23.35 14.50
C LEU A 383 7.66 -24.85 14.37
N GLN A 384 6.61 -25.67 14.49
CA GLN A 384 6.71 -27.13 14.34
C GLN A 384 7.14 -27.56 12.94
N ASP A 385 6.64 -26.88 11.90
CA ASP A 385 6.98 -27.16 10.51
C ASP A 385 8.32 -26.53 10.08
N GLY A 386 8.98 -25.74 10.95
CA GLY A 386 10.27 -25.12 10.66
C GLY A 386 10.24 -23.98 9.64
N VAL A 387 9.06 -23.41 9.38
CA VAL A 387 8.87 -22.34 8.39
C VAL A 387 8.83 -20.94 9.01
N ALA A 388 8.78 -20.82 10.34
CA ALA A 388 8.92 -19.56 11.07
C ALA A 388 10.36 -19.01 11.00
N ARG A 389 10.53 -17.72 10.68
CA ARG A 389 11.84 -17.03 10.76
C ARG A 389 12.11 -16.45 12.15
N ARG A 390 11.05 -16.10 12.88
CA ARG A 390 11.12 -15.53 14.22
C ARG A 390 10.50 -16.51 15.21
N ALA A 391 11.30 -16.95 16.18
CA ALA A 391 10.80 -17.72 17.31
C ALA A 391 10.05 -16.78 18.27
N MET A 392 8.74 -16.96 18.37
CA MET A 392 7.89 -16.31 19.39
C MET A 392 7.07 -17.38 20.09
N ASN A 393 6.85 -17.25 21.40
CA ASN A 393 5.94 -18.15 22.10
C ASN A 393 4.51 -17.92 21.56
N PRO A 394 3.78 -18.98 21.15
CA PRO A 394 2.40 -18.86 20.72
C PRO A 394 1.48 -18.10 21.69
N GLU A 395 1.71 -18.22 23.00
CA GLU A 395 0.92 -17.48 23.99
C GLU A 395 1.18 -15.97 23.94
N ASP A 396 2.43 -15.55 23.66
CA ASP A 396 2.77 -14.13 23.46
C ASP A 396 2.12 -13.58 22.18
N VAL A 397 1.97 -14.42 21.15
CA VAL A 397 1.25 -14.07 19.92
C VAL A 397 -0.23 -13.83 20.23
N ALA A 398 -0.87 -14.72 20.99
CA ALA A 398 -2.26 -14.51 21.41
C ALA A 398 -2.41 -13.26 22.27
N GLU A 399 -1.55 -13.08 23.29
CA GLU A 399 -1.62 -11.92 24.19
C GLU A 399 -1.44 -10.62 23.44
N ARG A 400 -0.42 -10.53 22.57
CA ARG A 400 -0.21 -9.35 21.75
C ARG A 400 -1.40 -9.06 20.83
N THR A 401 -2.01 -10.10 20.27
CA THR A 401 -3.23 -9.94 19.47
C THR A 401 -4.37 -9.40 20.33
N ARG A 402 -4.56 -9.91 21.56
CA ARG A 402 -5.56 -9.37 22.50
C ARG A 402 -5.29 -7.91 22.83
N CYS A 403 -4.07 -7.52 23.22
CA CYS A 403 -3.73 -6.13 23.53
C CYS A 403 -4.09 -5.20 22.36
N VAL A 404 -3.73 -5.60 21.13
CA VAL A 404 -4.05 -4.82 19.94
C VAL A 404 -5.57 -4.64 19.75
N LEU A 405 -6.37 -5.67 20.04
CA LEU A 405 -7.83 -5.62 19.89
C LEU A 405 -8.54 -4.87 21.02
N TYR A 406 -8.12 -5.06 22.26
CA TYR A 406 -8.78 -4.48 23.44
C TYR A 406 -8.25 -3.09 23.82
N GLU A 407 -6.95 -2.86 23.67
CA GLU A 407 -6.28 -1.63 24.09
C GLU A 407 -6.02 -0.67 22.91
N GLY A 408 -6.30 -1.11 21.67
CA GLY A 408 -6.16 -0.27 20.47
C GLY A 408 -4.72 -0.03 20.03
N GLY A 409 -3.74 -0.76 20.57
CA GLY A 409 -2.34 -0.66 20.18
C GLY A 409 -1.49 -1.81 20.71
N ALA A 410 -0.39 -2.11 20.02
CA ALA A 410 0.66 -2.93 20.62
C ALA A 410 1.32 -2.08 21.71
N SER A 411 1.32 -2.54 22.96
CA SER A 411 1.97 -1.85 24.09
C SER A 411 3.30 -1.25 23.64
N LEU A 412 3.38 0.09 23.61
CA LEU A 412 4.59 0.79 23.18
C LEU A 412 5.68 0.40 24.19
N VAL A 413 6.69 -0.31 23.72
CA VAL A 413 7.87 -0.59 24.55
C VAL A 413 8.38 0.77 25.02
N PRO A 414 8.50 1.05 26.33
CA PRO A 414 9.04 2.32 26.78
C PRO A 414 10.47 2.46 26.24
N PRO A 415 10.92 3.69 25.91
CA PRO A 415 12.31 3.89 25.54
C PRO A 415 13.23 3.35 26.65
N PRO A 416 14.41 2.80 26.33
CA PRO A 416 15.30 2.23 27.34
C PRO A 416 15.75 3.32 28.33
N ASP A 417 15.81 2.99 29.63
CA ASP A 417 16.35 3.86 30.68
C ASP A 417 17.90 3.93 30.61
N ARG A 418 18.46 4.39 29.48
CA ARG A 418 19.89 4.72 29.38
C ARG A 418 20.08 6.06 28.67
N GLU A 419 20.99 6.88 29.19
CA GLU A 419 21.56 8.02 28.46
C GLU A 419 23.08 7.90 28.41
N PRO A 420 23.74 8.41 27.36
CA PRO A 420 23.18 9.16 26.22
C PRO A 420 22.98 8.33 24.94
N PHE A 421 21.99 8.69 24.11
CA PHE A 421 21.77 8.15 22.75
C PHE A 421 22.32 9.11 21.68
N SER A 422 22.95 8.57 20.63
CA SER A 422 23.17 9.34 19.40
C SER A 422 21.87 9.46 18.60
N LEU A 423 21.79 10.42 17.65
CA LEU A 423 20.63 10.56 16.74
C LEU A 423 20.33 9.26 15.98
N GLU A 424 21.38 8.55 15.56
CA GLU A 424 21.28 7.27 14.85
C GLU A 424 20.70 6.16 15.75
N GLU A 425 21.16 6.08 17.00
CA GLU A 425 20.64 5.09 17.96
C GLU A 425 19.18 5.37 18.32
N GLU A 426 18.82 6.64 18.49
CA GLU A 426 17.44 7.07 18.77
C GLU A 426 16.51 6.78 17.58
N ALA A 427 16.96 7.03 16.35
CA ALA A 427 16.21 6.71 15.14
C ALA A 427 15.98 5.20 14.99
N LEU A 428 17.00 4.38 15.26
CA LEU A 428 16.88 2.92 15.26
C LEU A 428 15.92 2.41 16.33
N ASP A 429 15.99 2.96 17.55
CA ASP A 429 15.07 2.61 18.63
C ASP A 429 13.62 2.95 18.26
N LEU A 430 13.37 4.16 17.78
CA LEU A 430 12.05 4.63 17.36
C LEU A 430 11.48 3.72 16.24
N HIS A 431 12.25 3.43 15.19
CA HIS A 431 11.83 2.53 14.12
C HIS A 431 11.49 1.12 14.63
N ARG A 432 12.24 0.60 15.61
CA ARG A 432 12.03 -0.72 16.22
C ARG A 432 10.76 -0.77 17.07
N ARG A 433 10.54 0.26 17.90
CA ARG A 433 9.41 0.32 18.83
C ARG A 433 8.07 0.44 18.10
N TYR A 434 8.01 1.31 17.09
CA TYR A 434 6.79 1.53 16.30
C TYR A 434 6.64 0.55 15.13
N ARG A 435 7.68 -0.24 14.84
CA ARG A 435 7.78 -1.15 13.68
C ARG A 435 7.43 -0.42 12.38
N GLY A 436 8.30 0.53 12.05
CA GLY A 436 8.05 1.53 11.02
C GLY A 436 7.23 2.71 11.53
N LYS A 437 6.87 3.61 10.60
CA LYS A 437 6.35 4.94 10.93
C LYS A 437 4.90 5.18 10.55
N ILE A 438 4.34 4.31 9.70
CA ILE A 438 2.97 4.41 9.21
C ILE A 438 2.12 3.22 9.64
N GLU A 439 0.81 3.40 9.61
CA GLU A 439 -0.21 2.35 9.70
C GLU A 439 -1.34 2.58 8.70
N VAL A 440 -2.03 1.51 8.31
CA VAL A 440 -3.26 1.59 7.52
C VAL A 440 -4.44 1.36 8.46
N GLY A 441 -5.22 2.41 8.69
CA GLY A 441 -6.38 2.43 9.58
C GLY A 441 -7.70 2.25 8.85
N SER A 442 -8.74 1.93 9.62
CA SER A 442 -10.12 2.02 9.15
C SER A 442 -10.72 3.36 9.53
N THR A 443 -11.44 3.99 8.61
CA THR A 443 -12.21 5.21 8.91
C THR A 443 -13.52 4.87 9.61
N ILE A 444 -14.05 3.65 9.42
CA ILE A 444 -15.34 3.18 9.94
C ILE A 444 -15.19 2.11 11.03
N PRO A 445 -15.61 2.37 12.28
CA PRO A 445 -15.53 1.36 13.33
C PRO A 445 -16.62 0.29 13.15
N ILE A 446 -16.24 -0.98 13.08
CA ILE A 446 -17.20 -2.09 13.16
C ILE A 446 -17.58 -2.31 14.63
N ARG A 447 -18.79 -1.89 14.99
CA ARG A 447 -19.30 -1.97 16.38
C ARG A 447 -20.38 -3.01 16.58
N ASP A 448 -21.00 -3.46 15.50
CA ASP A 448 -22.11 -4.41 15.50
C ASP A 448 -22.22 -5.15 14.16
N ALA A 449 -23.15 -6.11 14.12
CA ALA A 449 -23.42 -6.93 12.94
C ALA A 449 -24.03 -6.14 11.77
N GLU A 450 -24.63 -4.96 12.03
CA GLU A 450 -25.20 -4.11 10.98
C GLU A 450 -24.09 -3.40 10.21
N VAL A 451 -23.15 -2.75 10.91
CA VAL A 451 -21.98 -2.13 10.28
C VAL A 451 -21.13 -3.18 9.56
N LEU A 452 -20.90 -4.35 10.19
CA LEU A 452 -20.21 -5.46 9.54
C LEU A 452 -20.91 -5.88 8.24
N GLY A 453 -22.23 -6.06 8.28
CA GLY A 453 -23.03 -6.42 7.12
C GLY A 453 -22.97 -5.38 5.99
N LEU A 454 -22.90 -4.09 6.33
CA LEU A 454 -22.80 -3.01 5.35
C LEU A 454 -21.41 -2.94 4.70
N VAL A 455 -20.34 -3.00 5.50
CA VAL A 455 -18.96 -2.78 5.05
C VAL A 455 -18.40 -3.97 4.27
N TYR A 456 -18.81 -5.19 4.63
CA TYR A 456 -18.12 -6.40 4.22
C TYR A 456 -19.00 -7.41 3.44
N LEU A 457 -20.32 -7.41 3.64
CA LEU A 457 -21.22 -8.40 3.02
C LEU A 457 -22.20 -7.79 2.00
N PRO A 458 -22.61 -8.54 0.96
CA PRO A 458 -23.71 -8.15 0.11
C PRO A 458 -25.05 -8.06 0.88
N PRO A 459 -25.96 -7.12 0.53
CA PRO A 459 -25.86 -6.16 -0.57
C PRO A 459 -25.07 -4.88 -0.24
N GLY A 460 -24.59 -4.71 0.99
CA GLY A 460 -23.91 -3.48 1.43
C GLY A 460 -22.64 -3.18 0.63
N VAL A 461 -21.71 -4.13 0.61
CA VAL A 461 -20.41 -3.97 -0.08
C VAL A 461 -20.54 -4.00 -1.61
N SER A 462 -21.58 -4.64 -2.16
CA SER A 462 -21.77 -4.74 -3.62
C SER A 462 -22.30 -3.45 -4.24
N ARG A 463 -23.01 -2.62 -3.48
CA ARG A 463 -23.56 -1.37 -4.00
C ARG A 463 -22.50 -0.38 -4.54
N PRO A 464 -21.40 -0.07 -3.83
CA PRO A 464 -20.36 0.79 -4.40
C PRO A 464 -19.69 0.17 -5.64
N VAL A 465 -19.61 -1.17 -5.72
CA VAL A 465 -19.11 -1.87 -6.92
C VAL A 465 -20.03 -1.58 -8.11
N GLU A 466 -21.34 -1.75 -7.96
CA GLU A 466 -22.33 -1.45 -9.01
C GLU A 466 -22.27 0.02 -9.48
N GLU A 467 -22.08 0.96 -8.56
CA GLU A 467 -21.95 2.39 -8.88
C GLU A 467 -20.70 2.67 -9.73
N ILE A 468 -19.57 2.02 -9.42
CA ILE A 468 -18.30 2.17 -10.16
C ILE A 468 -18.37 1.46 -11.51
N VAL A 469 -19.01 0.29 -11.60
CA VAL A 469 -19.24 -0.39 -12.89
C VAL A 469 -20.10 0.49 -13.81
N ALA A 470 -21.11 1.17 -13.26
CA ALA A 470 -21.97 2.07 -14.02
C ALA A 470 -21.26 3.39 -14.42
N ASP A 471 -20.38 3.90 -13.56
CA ASP A 471 -19.57 5.09 -13.82
C ASP A 471 -18.18 4.95 -13.18
N PRO A 472 -17.15 4.56 -13.97
CA PRO A 472 -15.80 4.33 -13.46
C PRO A 472 -15.21 5.53 -12.73
N GLN A 473 -15.60 6.77 -13.05
CA GLN A 473 -15.05 7.96 -12.35
C GLN A 473 -15.44 8.02 -10.88
N LYS A 474 -16.51 7.32 -10.46
CA LYS A 474 -16.92 7.28 -9.05
C LYS A 474 -15.92 6.58 -8.15
N VAL A 475 -14.96 5.81 -8.69
CA VAL A 475 -13.90 5.20 -7.90
C VAL A 475 -13.12 6.23 -7.07
N PHE A 476 -12.86 7.43 -7.62
CA PHE A 476 -12.19 8.53 -6.91
C PHE A 476 -13.00 9.10 -5.75
N LYS A 477 -14.33 8.94 -5.75
CA LYS A 477 -15.21 9.44 -4.68
C LYS A 477 -15.61 8.36 -3.68
N LEU A 478 -15.70 7.10 -4.12
CA LEU A 478 -16.23 6.00 -3.30
C LEU A 478 -15.16 5.14 -2.63
N THR A 479 -13.88 5.40 -2.93
CA THR A 479 -12.73 4.64 -2.45
C THR A 479 -11.56 5.55 -2.12
N ILE A 480 -10.56 5.00 -1.41
CA ILE A 480 -9.31 5.65 -1.02
C ILE A 480 -8.54 6.20 -2.21
N LYS A 481 -8.76 5.67 -3.43
CA LYS A 481 -8.10 6.14 -4.66
C LYS A 481 -8.17 7.65 -4.83
N GLY A 482 -9.26 8.31 -4.40
CA GLY A 482 -9.37 9.78 -4.45
C GLY A 482 -8.31 10.54 -3.67
N ASN A 483 -7.71 9.92 -2.66
CA ASN A 483 -6.75 10.53 -1.76
C ASN A 483 -5.46 9.71 -1.57
N PHE A 484 -5.23 8.67 -2.38
CA PHE A 484 -4.16 7.70 -2.15
C PHE A 484 -3.02 7.80 -3.14
N VAL A 485 -1.78 7.97 -2.66
CA VAL A 485 -0.57 8.12 -3.47
C VAL A 485 0.39 6.95 -3.22
N ALA A 486 0.89 6.36 -4.31
CA ALA A 486 1.99 5.40 -4.22
C ALA A 486 3.31 6.17 -4.20
N VAL A 487 4.12 5.99 -3.14
CA VAL A 487 5.51 6.48 -3.10
C VAL A 487 6.40 5.37 -3.64
N VAL A 488 6.70 5.42 -4.93
CA VAL A 488 7.38 4.35 -5.68
C VAL A 488 8.88 4.61 -5.73
N SER A 489 9.66 3.59 -5.35
CA SER A 489 11.12 3.61 -5.45
C SER A 489 11.66 2.22 -5.79
N ASP A 490 12.85 2.16 -6.36
CA ASP A 490 13.63 0.92 -6.53
C ASP A 490 14.85 0.86 -5.59
N GLY A 491 15.05 1.91 -4.78
CA GLY A 491 16.12 2.04 -3.81
C GLY A 491 17.51 2.24 -4.41
N SER A 492 17.59 2.80 -5.62
CA SER A 492 18.84 2.91 -6.36
C SER A 492 19.61 4.22 -6.18
N ALA A 493 18.96 5.26 -5.69
CA ALA A 493 19.55 6.56 -5.44
C ALA A 493 19.05 7.15 -4.11
N VAL A 494 19.05 6.34 -3.05
CA VAL A 494 18.47 6.72 -1.75
C VAL A 494 19.35 7.75 -1.06
N LEU A 495 18.86 8.99 -0.94
CA LEU A 495 19.59 10.10 -0.32
C LEU A 495 21.02 10.23 -0.92
N GLY A 496 22.03 10.44 -0.07
CA GLY A 496 23.45 10.34 -0.43
C GLY A 496 24.06 8.94 -0.26
N LEU A 497 23.25 7.90 0.00
CA LEU A 497 23.71 6.52 0.25
C LEU A 497 23.90 5.71 -1.05
N GLY A 498 23.32 6.18 -2.15
CA GLY A 498 23.35 5.51 -3.44
C GLY A 498 22.41 4.31 -3.50
N ASN A 499 22.84 3.25 -4.18
CA ASN A 499 22.02 2.05 -4.40
C ASN A 499 22.12 1.11 -3.19
N ILE A 500 21.11 1.16 -2.33
CA ILE A 500 20.99 0.30 -1.14
C ILE A 500 19.93 -0.80 -1.30
N GLY A 501 19.19 -0.76 -2.41
CA GLY A 501 18.15 -1.72 -2.77
C GLY A 501 16.78 -1.43 -2.14
N ALA A 502 15.74 -2.00 -2.76
CA ALA A 502 14.33 -1.73 -2.47
C ALA A 502 13.93 -1.81 -0.98
N ARG A 503 14.36 -2.87 -0.27
CA ARG A 503 14.00 -3.06 1.14
C ARG A 503 14.62 -2.01 2.04
N ALA A 504 15.85 -1.60 1.75
CA ALA A 504 16.56 -0.60 2.53
C ALA A 504 16.07 0.83 2.25
N ALA A 505 15.36 1.05 1.13
CA ALA A 505 14.70 2.31 0.83
C ALA A 505 13.39 2.55 1.61
N LEU A 506 12.74 1.47 2.09
CA LEU A 506 11.44 1.55 2.79
C LEU A 506 11.39 2.59 3.93
N PRO A 507 12.41 2.70 4.83
CA PRO A 507 12.40 3.74 5.85
C PRO A 507 12.26 5.15 5.27
N VAL A 508 12.96 5.50 4.18
CA VAL A 508 12.84 6.83 3.57
C VAL A 508 11.45 7.02 2.98
N MET A 509 10.93 6.01 2.27
CA MET A 509 9.60 6.06 1.66
C MET A 509 8.47 6.18 2.69
N GLU A 510 8.59 5.52 3.85
CA GLU A 510 7.68 5.74 4.98
C GLU A 510 7.78 7.17 5.53
N GLY A 511 8.98 7.73 5.57
CA GLY A 511 9.18 9.13 5.97
C GLY A 511 8.42 10.07 5.04
N LYS A 512 8.56 9.89 3.71
CA LYS A 512 7.77 10.62 2.71
C LYS A 512 6.27 10.45 2.89
N ALA A 513 5.80 9.23 3.16
CA ALA A 513 4.40 8.96 3.45
C ALA A 513 3.90 9.73 4.69
N VAL A 514 4.69 9.78 5.78
CA VAL A 514 4.36 10.60 6.96
C VAL A 514 4.27 12.09 6.59
N LEU A 515 5.15 12.60 5.73
CA LEU A 515 5.10 14.00 5.27
C LEU A 515 3.85 14.29 4.42
N PHE A 516 3.45 13.38 3.53
CA PHE A 516 2.20 13.47 2.77
C PHE A 516 0.98 13.56 3.68
N THR A 517 0.87 12.66 4.67
CA THR A 517 -0.25 12.66 5.61
C THR A 517 -0.24 13.93 6.47
N THR A 518 0.92 14.27 7.05
CA THR A 518 1.05 15.37 8.02
C THR A 518 0.82 16.75 7.39
N PHE A 519 1.42 16.99 6.22
CA PHE A 519 1.39 18.31 5.59
C PHE A 519 0.34 18.41 4.48
N GLY A 520 0.02 17.33 3.79
CA GLY A 520 -0.92 17.34 2.66
C GLY A 520 -2.30 16.79 2.99
N GLY A 521 -2.49 16.10 4.12
CA GLY A 521 -3.68 15.27 4.33
C GLY A 521 -3.86 14.22 3.23
N VAL A 522 -2.78 13.83 2.58
CA VAL A 522 -2.75 12.86 1.48
C VAL A 522 -2.39 11.51 2.07
N GLU A 523 -3.20 10.50 1.80
CA GLU A 523 -2.88 9.13 2.19
C GLU A 523 -1.77 8.64 1.26
N ALA A 524 -0.63 8.20 1.81
CA ALA A 524 0.50 7.78 1.00
C ALA A 524 1.05 6.45 1.49
N PHE A 525 1.41 5.55 0.58
CA PHE A 525 1.96 4.23 0.93
C PHE A 525 3.24 3.92 0.15
N PRO A 526 4.29 3.41 0.82
CA PRO A 526 5.56 3.10 0.17
C PRO A 526 5.47 1.83 -0.70
N ILE A 527 5.88 1.95 -1.95
CA ILE A 527 5.98 0.85 -2.93
C ILE A 527 7.43 0.76 -3.41
N CYS A 528 8.24 0.03 -2.65
CA CYS A 528 9.59 -0.33 -3.07
C CYS A 528 9.59 -1.58 -3.96
N LEU A 529 10.13 -1.46 -5.18
CA LEU A 529 10.11 -2.50 -6.21
C LEU A 529 11.39 -3.32 -6.24
N GLY A 530 11.25 -4.64 -6.35
CA GLY A 530 12.36 -5.60 -6.40
C GLY A 530 13.12 -5.65 -7.73
N THR A 531 13.00 -4.62 -8.56
CA THR A 531 13.64 -4.51 -9.89
C THR A 531 14.21 -3.13 -10.09
N GLN A 532 15.22 -3.05 -10.95
CA GLN A 532 15.85 -1.82 -11.41
C GLN A 532 15.71 -1.68 -12.95
N ASP A 533 15.00 -2.59 -13.59
CA ASP A 533 14.69 -2.50 -15.01
C ASP A 533 13.59 -1.45 -15.27
N PRO A 534 13.82 -0.47 -16.15
CA PRO A 534 12.83 0.57 -16.42
C PRO A 534 11.50 0.05 -16.96
N ASP A 535 11.50 -1.00 -17.79
CA ASP A 535 10.27 -1.55 -18.38
C ASP A 535 9.45 -2.27 -17.31
N GLU A 536 10.11 -3.08 -16.48
CA GLU A 536 9.44 -3.77 -15.37
C GLU A 536 8.86 -2.77 -14.35
N ILE A 537 9.59 -1.70 -14.01
CA ILE A 537 9.09 -0.64 -13.11
C ILE A 537 7.82 -0.02 -13.70
N VAL A 538 7.83 0.35 -14.99
CA VAL A 538 6.67 0.95 -15.66
C VAL A 538 5.48 0.01 -15.65
N GLU A 539 5.68 -1.27 -15.99
CA GLU A 539 4.60 -2.27 -16.04
C GLU A 539 4.01 -2.55 -14.65
N VAL A 540 4.84 -2.64 -13.61
CA VAL A 540 4.35 -2.82 -12.23
C VAL A 540 3.54 -1.62 -11.76
N VAL A 541 4.04 -0.40 -11.98
CA VAL A 541 3.31 0.82 -11.60
C VAL A 541 1.98 0.93 -12.33
N LYS A 542 1.93 0.57 -13.61
CA LYS A 542 0.68 0.49 -14.38
C LYS A 542 -0.28 -0.56 -13.83
N ALA A 543 0.24 -1.72 -13.44
CA ALA A 543 -0.57 -2.79 -12.88
C ALA A 543 -1.24 -2.39 -11.55
N ILE A 544 -0.55 -1.63 -10.68
CA ILE A 544 -1.10 -1.20 -9.37
C ILE A 544 -1.87 0.13 -9.42
N ALA A 545 -1.76 0.89 -10.52
CA ALA A 545 -2.43 2.18 -10.70
C ALA A 545 -3.95 2.21 -10.42
N PRO A 546 -4.74 1.12 -10.60
CA PRO A 546 -6.16 1.12 -10.24
C PRO A 546 -6.45 1.54 -8.79
N VAL A 547 -5.52 1.30 -7.86
CA VAL A 547 -5.71 1.62 -6.43
C VAL A 547 -5.33 3.06 -6.07
N PHE A 548 -4.44 3.68 -6.85
CA PHE A 548 -3.86 4.98 -6.52
C PHE A 548 -4.46 6.13 -7.32
N GLY A 549 -4.60 7.29 -6.69
CA GLY A 549 -4.96 8.56 -7.30
C GLY A 549 -3.78 9.34 -7.86
N GLY A 550 -2.56 9.00 -7.46
CA GLY A 550 -1.33 9.58 -7.99
C GLY A 550 -0.10 8.71 -7.69
N ILE A 551 0.97 8.93 -8.45
CA ILE A 551 2.25 8.23 -8.31
C ILE A 551 3.36 9.25 -8.02
N ASN A 552 4.04 9.08 -6.89
CA ASN A 552 5.23 9.84 -6.53
C ASN A 552 6.46 8.95 -6.70
N LEU A 553 7.29 9.21 -7.72
CA LEU A 553 8.57 8.52 -7.94
C LEU A 553 9.66 9.14 -7.05
N GLU A 554 10.45 8.30 -6.40
CA GLU A 554 11.48 8.68 -5.43
C GLU A 554 12.73 7.83 -5.53
N ASP A 555 13.89 8.45 -5.33
CA ASP A 555 15.18 7.78 -5.17
C ASP A 555 15.50 6.78 -6.30
N ILE A 556 15.12 7.13 -7.54
CA ILE A 556 15.40 6.37 -8.77
C ILE A 556 16.59 7.01 -9.50
N SER A 557 17.62 6.23 -9.79
CA SER A 557 18.85 6.76 -10.36
C SER A 557 18.68 7.34 -11.77
N ALA A 558 19.39 8.43 -12.06
CA ALA A 558 19.54 8.93 -13.43
C ALA A 558 20.48 8.02 -14.26
N PRO A 559 20.31 7.93 -15.60
CA PRO A 559 19.32 8.65 -16.42
C PRO A 559 17.96 7.94 -16.55
N ARG A 560 17.81 6.72 -16.04
CA ARG A 560 16.59 5.92 -16.25
C ARG A 560 15.33 6.49 -15.61
N CYS A 561 15.47 7.27 -14.53
CA CYS A 561 14.36 7.99 -13.91
C CYS A 561 13.57 8.84 -14.93
N PHE A 562 14.26 9.46 -15.90
CA PHE A 562 13.64 10.28 -16.93
C PHE A 562 12.73 9.45 -17.85
N ALA A 563 13.23 8.30 -18.33
CA ALA A 563 12.49 7.42 -19.23
C ALA A 563 11.29 6.76 -18.52
N ILE A 564 11.46 6.37 -17.25
CA ILE A 564 10.39 5.80 -16.43
C ILE A 564 9.27 6.85 -16.26
N GLU A 565 9.62 8.06 -15.87
CA GLU A 565 8.65 9.13 -15.62
C GLU A 565 7.90 9.52 -16.91
N GLU A 566 8.61 9.73 -18.02
CA GLU A 566 8.00 10.10 -19.30
C GLU A 566 6.98 9.06 -19.75
N ARG A 567 7.33 7.78 -19.65
CA ARG A 567 6.43 6.68 -20.01
C ARG A 567 5.23 6.62 -19.09
N LEU A 568 5.41 6.75 -17.78
CA LEU A 568 4.30 6.74 -16.82
C LEU A 568 3.35 7.91 -17.04
N LYS A 569 3.87 9.14 -17.26
CA LYS A 569 3.04 10.31 -17.59
C LYS A 569 2.22 10.09 -18.87
N ARG A 570 2.78 9.41 -19.88
CA ARG A 570 2.10 9.11 -21.14
C ARG A 570 1.07 7.99 -21.03
N GLU A 571 1.36 6.96 -20.22
CA GLU A 571 0.59 5.71 -20.20
C GLU A 571 -0.45 5.65 -19.07
N LEU A 572 -0.36 6.54 -18.07
CA LEU A 572 -1.33 6.67 -16.98
C LEU A 572 -2.27 7.85 -17.17
N SER A 573 -3.43 7.78 -16.50
CA SER A 573 -4.44 8.84 -16.46
C SER A 573 -4.60 9.47 -15.06
N ILE A 574 -3.52 9.38 -14.28
CA ILE A 574 -3.38 9.93 -12.92
C ILE A 574 -2.07 10.70 -12.83
N PRO A 575 -1.97 11.73 -11.96
CA PRO A 575 -0.77 12.52 -11.80
C PRO A 575 0.44 11.66 -11.41
N VAL A 576 1.54 11.87 -12.14
CA VAL A 576 2.86 11.29 -11.85
C VAL A 576 3.83 12.44 -11.61
N LEU A 577 4.50 12.43 -10.46
CA LEU A 577 5.56 13.36 -10.11
C LEU A 577 6.80 12.57 -9.71
N HIS A 578 7.97 12.99 -10.16
CA HIS A 578 9.23 12.55 -9.56
C HIS A 578 9.75 13.64 -8.63
N ASP A 579 9.80 13.38 -7.33
CA ASP A 579 10.07 14.43 -6.33
C ASP A 579 11.50 14.95 -6.40
N ASP A 580 12.49 14.06 -6.59
CA ASP A 580 13.89 14.48 -6.78
C ASP A 580 14.11 15.37 -8.00
N GLN A 581 13.25 15.25 -9.02
CA GLN A 581 13.25 16.12 -10.20
C GLN A 581 12.43 17.38 -9.93
N HIS A 582 11.11 17.26 -9.96
CA HIS A 582 10.18 18.39 -10.01
C HIS A 582 9.98 19.03 -8.65
N GLY A 583 9.91 18.23 -7.57
CA GLY A 583 9.83 18.74 -6.21
C GLY A 583 11.03 19.62 -5.87
N THR A 584 12.24 19.16 -6.22
CA THR A 584 13.47 19.95 -6.09
C THR A 584 13.43 21.22 -6.94
N ALA A 585 13.03 21.13 -8.21
CA ALA A 585 12.96 22.29 -9.11
C ALA A 585 12.01 23.38 -8.61
N VAL A 586 10.84 22.99 -8.08
CA VAL A 586 9.83 23.88 -7.51
C VAL A 586 10.40 24.69 -6.33
N VAL A 587 11.02 24.01 -5.37
CA VAL A 587 11.51 24.69 -4.16
C VAL A 587 12.76 25.55 -4.42
N VAL A 588 13.60 25.14 -5.37
CA VAL A 588 14.74 25.93 -5.84
C VAL A 588 14.27 27.21 -6.52
N LEU A 589 13.27 27.12 -7.40
CA LEU A 589 12.70 28.29 -8.07
C LEU A 589 12.06 29.25 -7.05
N ALA A 590 11.35 28.73 -6.05
CA ALA A 590 10.76 29.53 -4.99
C ALA A 590 11.82 30.31 -4.19
N ALA A 591 12.85 29.61 -3.70
CA ALA A 591 13.95 30.22 -2.95
C ALA A 591 14.74 31.23 -3.79
N LEU A 592 15.05 30.88 -5.04
CA LEU A 592 15.78 31.76 -5.96
C LEU A 592 15.00 33.04 -6.23
N SER A 593 13.68 32.94 -6.47
CA SER A 593 12.82 34.11 -6.70
C SER A 593 12.89 35.13 -5.56
N ASN A 594 12.93 34.67 -4.32
CA ASN A 594 13.06 35.53 -3.14
C ASN A 594 14.51 36.02 -2.93
N ALA A 595 15.51 35.19 -3.20
CA ALA A 595 16.92 35.59 -3.14
C ALA A 595 17.26 36.71 -4.14
N LEU A 596 16.65 36.67 -5.33
CA LEU A 596 16.80 37.71 -6.35
C LEU A 596 16.19 39.05 -5.93
N LYS A 597 15.05 39.04 -5.22
CA LYS A 597 14.45 40.25 -4.65
C LYS A 597 15.41 40.95 -3.67
N ILE A 598 16.08 40.19 -2.81
CA ILE A 598 17.05 40.73 -1.83
C ILE A 598 18.27 41.31 -2.54
N THR A 599 18.80 40.61 -3.54
CA THR A 599 19.99 41.05 -4.28
C THR A 599 19.69 42.10 -5.35
N GLY A 600 18.42 42.46 -5.57
CA GLY A 600 18.00 43.43 -6.59
C GLY A 600 18.21 42.95 -8.03
N ARG A 601 18.32 41.63 -8.24
CA ARG A 601 18.58 41.00 -9.55
C ARG A 601 17.28 40.54 -10.22
N ARG A 602 17.32 40.43 -11.55
CA ARG A 602 16.21 39.87 -12.35
C ARG A 602 16.59 38.51 -12.92
N MET A 603 15.62 37.62 -13.07
CA MET A 603 15.82 36.24 -13.55
C MET A 603 16.50 36.18 -14.93
N GLU A 604 16.22 37.16 -15.80
CA GLU A 604 16.77 37.21 -17.17
C GLU A 604 18.21 37.76 -17.23
N ALA A 605 18.76 38.22 -16.10
CA ALA A 605 20.04 38.92 -16.04
C ALA A 605 21.11 38.19 -15.22
N ILE A 606 20.80 37.00 -14.68
CA ILE A 606 21.72 36.24 -13.83
C ILE A 606 22.50 35.17 -14.61
N GLN A 607 23.73 34.91 -14.15
CA GLN A 607 24.52 33.75 -14.53
C GLN A 607 24.40 32.65 -13.47
N VAL A 608 23.88 31.49 -13.89
CA VAL A 608 23.61 30.36 -12.99
C VAL A 608 24.50 29.18 -13.32
N ILE A 609 25.20 28.66 -12.30
CA ILE A 609 25.93 27.40 -12.36
C ILE A 609 25.17 26.35 -11.58
N VAL A 610 24.82 25.24 -12.22
CA VAL A 610 24.25 24.06 -11.58
C VAL A 610 25.33 22.97 -11.52
N ASN A 611 25.81 22.66 -10.33
CA ASN A 611 26.78 21.61 -10.08
C ASN A 611 26.04 20.30 -9.74
N GLY A 612 26.20 19.28 -10.59
CA GLY A 612 25.53 17.99 -10.47
C GLY A 612 24.36 17.82 -11.45
N PRO A 613 24.60 17.43 -12.72
CA PRO A 613 23.55 17.17 -13.72
C PRO A 613 22.94 15.77 -13.55
N GLY A 614 22.52 15.45 -12.33
CA GLY A 614 21.67 14.30 -12.02
C GLY A 614 20.18 14.64 -12.22
N ALA A 615 19.28 13.82 -11.68
CA ALA A 615 17.83 14.01 -11.79
C ALA A 615 17.39 15.44 -11.40
N GLY A 616 17.72 15.87 -10.17
CA GLY A 616 17.39 17.20 -9.67
C GLY A 616 18.07 18.35 -10.42
N GLY A 617 19.36 18.24 -10.72
CA GLY A 617 20.09 19.31 -11.42
C GLY A 617 19.59 19.55 -12.84
N ILE A 618 19.25 18.48 -13.58
CA ILE A 618 18.64 18.58 -14.90
C ILE A 618 17.25 19.20 -14.82
N ALA A 619 16.42 18.78 -13.85
CA ALA A 619 15.07 19.31 -13.68
C ALA A 619 15.08 20.79 -13.27
N VAL A 620 15.95 21.19 -12.33
CA VAL A 620 16.20 22.59 -11.97
C VAL A 620 16.61 23.39 -13.21
N ALA A 621 17.58 22.90 -13.99
CA ALA A 621 18.02 23.60 -15.19
C ALA A 621 16.89 23.76 -16.22
N ARG A 622 16.08 22.72 -16.46
CA ARG A 622 14.91 22.79 -17.36
C ARG A 622 13.87 23.79 -16.86
N MET A 623 13.60 23.82 -15.55
CA MET A 623 12.69 24.78 -14.93
C MET A 623 13.21 26.22 -15.08
N LEU A 624 14.49 26.46 -14.78
CA LEU A 624 15.12 27.78 -14.90
C LEU A 624 15.14 28.29 -16.35
N LEU A 625 15.43 27.41 -17.33
CA LEU A 625 15.32 27.77 -18.74
C LEU A 625 13.87 28.13 -19.12
N ALA A 626 12.88 27.39 -18.62
CA ALA A 626 11.47 27.64 -18.93
C ALA A 626 10.95 28.96 -18.35
N VAL A 627 11.48 29.40 -17.20
CA VAL A 627 11.14 30.71 -16.61
C VAL A 627 12.06 31.84 -17.07
N GLY A 628 12.94 31.59 -18.05
CA GLY A 628 13.67 32.64 -18.77
C GLY A 628 15.09 32.95 -18.28
N VAL A 629 15.79 32.04 -17.60
CA VAL A 629 17.23 32.20 -17.29
C VAL A 629 18.07 31.91 -18.54
N PRO A 630 18.79 32.89 -19.11
CA PRO A 630 19.47 32.70 -20.40
C PRO A 630 20.91 32.16 -20.28
N ASP A 631 21.66 32.51 -19.23
CA ASP A 631 23.05 32.06 -18.99
C ASP A 631 23.09 31.02 -17.88
N LEU A 632 22.87 29.77 -18.26
CA LEU A 632 22.89 28.61 -17.37
C LEU A 632 23.99 27.65 -17.81
N ILE A 633 24.83 27.19 -16.89
CA ILE A 633 25.86 26.16 -17.14
C ILE A 633 25.68 25.00 -16.17
N LEU A 634 25.65 23.78 -16.69
CA LEU A 634 25.71 22.56 -15.91
C LEU A 634 27.16 22.06 -15.79
N CYS A 635 27.57 21.61 -14.61
CA CYS A 635 28.91 21.09 -14.36
C CYS A 635 28.84 19.72 -13.67
N ASP A 636 29.53 18.71 -14.22
CA ASP A 636 29.72 17.40 -13.59
C ASP A 636 31.15 17.20 -13.08
N ALA A 637 31.46 15.99 -12.61
CA ALA A 637 32.79 15.64 -12.12
C ALA A 637 33.93 15.79 -13.15
N ARG A 638 33.61 15.96 -14.44
CA ARG A 638 34.58 16.15 -15.53
C ARG A 638 34.49 17.56 -16.15
N GLY A 639 33.79 18.48 -15.50
CA GLY A 639 33.71 19.87 -15.90
C GLY A 639 32.38 20.26 -16.53
N THR A 640 32.37 21.38 -17.24
CA THR A 640 31.18 21.93 -17.88
C THR A 640 30.59 20.99 -18.93
N LEU A 641 29.26 20.90 -18.97
CA LEU A 641 28.55 20.24 -20.05
C LEU A 641 28.64 21.12 -21.31
N HIS A 642 29.04 20.50 -22.42
CA HIS A 642 29.14 21.15 -23.72
C HIS A 642 29.10 20.12 -24.85
N ALA A 643 28.65 20.53 -26.05
CA ALA A 643 28.47 19.63 -27.20
C ALA A 643 29.70 18.78 -27.57
N GLY A 644 30.92 19.26 -27.27
CA GLY A 644 32.15 18.50 -27.50
C GLY A 644 32.46 17.34 -26.52
N ARG A 645 31.62 17.06 -25.51
CA ARG A 645 31.81 15.95 -24.56
C ARG A 645 31.20 14.66 -25.15
N THR A 646 31.98 13.57 -25.19
CA THR A 646 31.55 12.27 -25.78
C THR A 646 31.02 11.26 -24.74
N ASP A 647 31.09 11.60 -23.47
CA ASP A 647 30.74 10.74 -22.33
C ASP A 647 29.40 11.09 -21.67
N LEU A 648 28.66 12.03 -22.27
CA LEU A 648 27.34 12.46 -21.79
C LEU A 648 26.27 11.41 -22.13
N ASN A 649 25.34 11.20 -21.21
CA ASN A 649 24.12 10.45 -21.51
C ASN A 649 23.17 11.29 -22.41
N PRO A 650 22.13 10.69 -23.03
CA PRO A 650 21.26 11.41 -23.97
C PRO A 650 20.61 12.68 -23.39
N VAL A 651 20.22 12.66 -22.12
CA VAL A 651 19.60 13.82 -21.45
C VAL A 651 20.63 14.92 -21.17
N GLN A 652 21.85 14.54 -20.78
CA GLN A 652 22.94 15.49 -20.60
C GLN A 652 23.39 16.10 -21.93
N MET A 653 23.35 15.33 -23.02
CA MET A 653 23.65 15.82 -24.36
C MET A 653 22.62 16.86 -24.82
N GLU A 654 21.32 16.58 -24.64
CA GLU A 654 20.24 17.56 -24.87
C GLU A 654 20.50 18.85 -24.07
N MET A 655 20.85 18.73 -22.79
CA MET A 655 21.12 19.90 -21.96
C MET A 655 22.38 20.64 -22.38
N ALA A 656 23.42 19.95 -22.86
CA ALA A 656 24.65 20.58 -23.34
C ALA A 656 24.44 21.40 -24.63
N GLU A 657 23.39 21.13 -25.40
CA GLU A 657 22.97 21.93 -26.56
C GLU A 657 22.14 23.16 -26.17
N ARG A 658 21.40 23.07 -25.06
CA ARG A 658 20.46 24.10 -24.59
C ARG A 658 21.05 25.05 -23.56
N THR A 659 22.18 24.67 -22.96
CA THR A 659 22.87 25.41 -21.89
C THR A 659 24.28 25.77 -22.33
N ASN A 660 25.02 26.46 -21.46
CA ASN A 660 26.37 26.92 -21.71
C ASN A 660 26.49 27.75 -23.01
N PRO A 661 25.74 28.86 -23.12
CA PRO A 661 25.77 29.73 -24.30
C PRO A 661 27.16 30.35 -24.54
N ARG A 662 28.00 30.38 -23.49
CA ARG A 662 29.39 30.85 -23.53
C ARG A 662 30.37 29.83 -24.11
N GLY A 663 29.96 28.58 -24.32
CA GLY A 663 30.82 27.50 -24.79
C GLY A 663 32.01 27.24 -23.86
N LEU A 664 31.87 27.50 -22.56
CA LEU A 664 32.93 27.37 -21.57
C LEU A 664 33.33 25.90 -21.47
N LYS A 665 34.64 25.63 -21.54
CA LYS A 665 35.25 24.31 -21.35
C LYS A 665 36.21 24.41 -20.18
N GLY A 666 35.80 23.88 -19.02
CA GLY A 666 36.58 24.03 -17.80
C GLY A 666 35.98 23.27 -16.63
N ASP A 667 36.66 23.34 -15.49
CA ASP A 667 36.18 22.76 -14.25
C ASP A 667 35.14 23.64 -13.52
N LEU A 668 34.65 23.17 -12.36
CA LEU A 668 33.70 23.93 -11.55
C LEU A 668 34.26 25.28 -11.09
N ALA A 669 35.57 25.37 -10.78
CA ALA A 669 36.20 26.60 -10.32
C ALA A 669 36.26 27.66 -11.42
N GLU A 670 36.44 27.23 -12.67
CA GLU A 670 36.35 28.10 -13.84
C GLU A 670 34.92 28.52 -14.13
N ALA A 671 33.96 27.61 -14.00
CA ALA A 671 32.54 27.87 -14.27
C ALA A 671 31.91 28.90 -13.32
N VAL A 672 32.24 28.85 -12.03
CA VAL A 672 31.67 29.76 -11.02
C VAL A 672 32.27 31.16 -11.04
N ARG A 673 33.36 31.40 -11.78
CA ARG A 673 34.01 32.71 -11.83
C ARG A 673 33.06 33.75 -12.43
N GLY A 674 32.74 34.77 -11.64
CA GLY A 674 31.80 35.82 -12.02
C GLY A 674 30.33 35.39 -12.08
N ALA A 675 29.98 34.17 -11.66
CA ALA A 675 28.60 33.72 -11.60
C ALA A 675 27.82 34.41 -10.47
N ASP A 676 26.54 34.69 -10.69
CA ASP A 676 25.66 35.28 -9.67
C ASP A 676 25.11 34.22 -8.71
N VAL A 677 24.84 33.02 -9.24
CA VAL A 677 24.19 31.93 -8.52
C VAL A 677 24.94 30.61 -8.73
N LEU A 678 25.20 29.91 -7.63
CA LEU A 678 25.66 28.52 -7.64
C LEU A 678 24.59 27.64 -6.97
N ILE A 679 24.13 26.63 -7.70
CA ILE A 679 23.20 25.61 -7.22
C ILE A 679 23.93 24.26 -7.21
N GLY A 680 24.23 23.76 -6.02
CA GLY A 680 24.80 22.44 -5.77
C GLY A 680 23.70 21.40 -5.53
N LEU A 681 23.72 20.36 -6.37
CA LEU A 681 22.93 19.13 -6.28
C LEU A 681 23.85 17.93 -6.55
N SER A 682 25.01 17.93 -5.89
CA SER A 682 26.13 17.03 -6.16
C SER A 682 26.61 16.33 -4.88
N VAL A 683 27.89 15.98 -4.82
CA VAL A 683 28.54 15.39 -3.65
C VAL A 683 28.99 16.48 -2.65
N GLY A 684 29.01 16.15 -1.36
CA GLY A 684 29.40 17.09 -0.31
C GLY A 684 30.86 17.55 -0.39
N ARG A 685 31.15 18.74 0.17
CA ARG A 685 32.49 19.36 0.27
C ARG A 685 33.23 19.63 -1.05
N VAL A 686 32.54 19.71 -2.18
CA VAL A 686 33.16 20.02 -3.48
C VAL A 686 33.28 21.51 -3.79
N VAL A 687 32.54 22.37 -3.09
CA VAL A 687 32.62 23.82 -3.25
C VAL A 687 33.57 24.37 -2.20
N THR A 688 34.54 25.18 -2.63
CA THR A 688 35.55 25.75 -1.73
C THR A 688 35.29 27.22 -1.44
N PRO A 689 35.77 27.77 -0.30
CA PRO A 689 35.74 29.21 -0.06
C PRO A 689 36.40 30.05 -1.16
N ALA A 690 37.41 29.50 -1.86
CA ALA A 690 38.07 30.18 -2.97
C ALA A 690 37.16 30.32 -4.20
N MET A 691 36.36 29.29 -4.49
CA MET A 691 35.35 29.32 -5.55
C MET A 691 34.29 30.39 -5.26
N VAL A 692 33.78 30.44 -4.03
CA VAL A 692 32.77 31.46 -3.63
C VAL A 692 33.32 32.88 -3.75
N ARG A 693 34.58 33.12 -3.34
CA ARG A 693 35.23 34.43 -3.52
C ARG A 693 35.42 34.85 -4.98
N ALA A 694 35.48 33.89 -5.90
CA ALA A 694 35.65 34.14 -7.33
C ALA A 694 34.33 34.42 -8.07
N MET A 695 33.18 34.24 -7.41
CA MET A 695 31.86 34.55 -7.94
C MET A 695 31.63 36.07 -8.07
N ALA A 696 30.49 36.48 -8.62
CA ALA A 696 30.09 37.88 -8.68
C ALA A 696 29.91 38.48 -7.26
N GLY A 697 29.83 39.82 -7.17
CA GLY A 697 29.52 40.49 -5.91
C GLY A 697 28.16 40.05 -5.36
N ALA A 698 28.07 39.85 -4.03
CA ALA A 698 26.88 39.33 -3.35
C ALA A 698 26.31 38.03 -4.00
N PRO A 699 27.11 36.95 -4.10
CA PRO A 699 26.67 35.72 -4.75
C PRO A 699 25.63 34.96 -3.91
N ILE A 700 24.75 34.24 -4.60
CA ILE A 700 23.76 33.33 -4.03
C ILE A 700 24.30 31.90 -4.13
N VAL A 701 24.39 31.18 -3.01
CA VAL A 701 24.93 29.81 -2.97
C VAL A 701 23.91 28.85 -2.35
N PHE A 702 23.36 27.96 -3.15
CA PHE A 702 22.50 26.87 -2.67
C PHE A 702 23.31 25.58 -2.65
N ALA A 703 23.72 25.10 -1.49
CA ALA A 703 24.51 23.88 -1.30
C ALA A 703 23.62 22.76 -0.72
N MET A 704 22.95 22.00 -1.58
CA MET A 704 21.83 21.14 -1.20
C MET A 704 22.14 19.64 -1.11
N ALA A 705 23.42 19.24 -1.24
CA ALA A 705 23.82 17.85 -1.01
C ALA A 705 23.45 17.37 0.41
N ASN A 706 22.97 16.13 0.52
CA ASN A 706 22.62 15.48 1.78
C ASN A 706 23.43 14.19 1.98
N PRO A 707 23.85 13.86 3.22
CA PRO A 707 23.65 14.62 4.47
C PRO A 707 24.70 15.74 4.69
N ILE A 708 25.74 15.82 3.85
CA ILE A 708 26.81 16.82 3.94
C ILE A 708 26.71 17.75 2.73
N PRO A 709 26.54 19.08 2.91
CA PRO A 709 26.41 20.03 1.81
C PRO A 709 27.72 20.20 1.04
N GLU A 710 27.66 20.76 -0.16
CA GLU A 710 28.81 21.07 -1.01
C GLU A 710 29.79 22.04 -0.35
N ILE A 711 29.28 22.96 0.47
CA ILE A 711 30.02 23.88 1.35
C ILE A 711 29.11 24.19 2.55
N PHE A 712 29.68 24.31 3.76
CA PHE A 712 28.88 24.69 4.93
C PHE A 712 28.49 26.17 4.91
N PRO A 713 27.34 26.56 5.49
CA PRO A 713 26.85 27.94 5.42
C PRO A 713 27.78 29.00 6.00
N ASP A 714 28.44 28.69 7.11
CA ASP A 714 29.44 29.55 7.76
C ASP A 714 30.67 29.77 6.86
N GLU A 715 31.18 28.71 6.23
CA GLU A 715 32.30 28.80 5.28
C GLU A 715 31.93 29.63 4.03
N ALA A 716 30.73 29.44 3.48
CA ALA A 716 30.25 30.17 2.32
C ALA A 716 30.04 31.67 2.63
N ARG A 717 29.46 32.01 3.79
CA ARG A 717 29.28 33.40 4.24
C ARG A 717 30.62 34.07 4.51
N ALA A 718 31.54 33.40 5.18
CA ALA A 718 32.90 33.91 5.40
C ALA A 718 33.65 34.15 4.08
N ALA A 719 33.30 33.42 3.02
CA ALA A 719 33.83 33.61 1.67
C ALA A 719 33.13 34.71 0.86
N GLY A 720 32.10 35.37 1.41
CA GLY A 720 31.44 36.52 0.80
C GLY A 720 30.07 36.23 0.17
N ALA A 721 29.50 35.03 0.34
CA ALA A 721 28.13 34.75 -0.11
C ALA A 721 27.11 35.61 0.65
N ALA A 722 26.24 36.31 -0.10
CA ALA A 722 25.18 37.13 0.47
C ALA A 722 24.00 36.28 0.97
N ILE A 723 23.69 35.21 0.23
CA ILE A 723 22.60 34.30 0.57
C ILE A 723 23.13 32.88 0.47
N VAL A 724 22.89 32.10 1.52
CA VAL A 724 23.23 30.69 1.55
C VAL A 724 21.99 29.87 1.92
N ALA A 725 21.77 28.78 1.19
CA ALA A 725 20.70 27.83 1.44
C ALA A 725 21.24 26.39 1.38
N THR A 726 20.60 25.48 2.09
CA THR A 726 20.99 24.06 2.11
C THR A 726 19.76 23.14 2.08
N GLY A 727 19.96 21.84 1.86
CA GLY A 727 18.89 20.84 1.98
C GLY A 727 18.57 20.42 3.42
N ARG A 728 19.40 20.84 4.39
CA ARG A 728 19.35 20.40 5.79
C ARG A 728 18.47 21.28 6.66
N SER A 729 17.79 20.67 7.63
CA SER A 729 16.83 21.33 8.53
C SER A 729 17.46 22.07 9.72
N ASP A 730 18.76 21.88 9.96
CA ASP A 730 19.49 22.51 11.07
C ASP A 730 20.13 23.85 10.70
N PHE A 731 19.98 24.31 9.45
CA PHE A 731 20.46 25.61 8.97
C PHE A 731 19.30 26.52 8.49
N PRO A 732 19.50 27.85 8.47
CA PRO A 732 18.57 28.76 7.80
C PRO A 732 18.41 28.43 6.30
N ASN A 733 17.31 28.90 5.71
CA ASN A 733 17.00 28.70 4.30
C ASN A 733 17.07 27.22 3.86
N GLN A 734 16.29 26.36 4.52
CA GLN A 734 16.19 24.96 4.10
C GLN A 734 15.39 24.86 2.80
N VAL A 735 16.07 24.52 1.70
CA VAL A 735 15.45 24.25 0.40
C VAL A 735 15.26 22.75 0.28
N ASN A 736 14.06 22.28 0.65
CA ASN A 736 13.72 20.86 0.68
C ASN A 736 12.38 20.63 -0.03
N ASN A 737 12.32 19.59 -0.88
CA ASN A 737 11.14 19.24 -1.67
C ASN A 737 9.90 18.91 -0.83
N SER A 738 10.05 18.66 0.47
CA SER A 738 8.95 18.55 1.43
C SER A 738 8.02 19.76 1.51
N LEU A 739 8.46 20.94 1.08
CA LEU A 739 7.60 22.13 0.95
C LEU A 739 6.71 22.09 -0.31
N GLY A 740 7.04 21.25 -1.29
CA GLY A 740 6.35 21.16 -2.58
C GLY A 740 5.37 20.01 -2.64
N PHE A 741 5.87 18.77 -2.62
CA PHE A 741 5.06 17.59 -2.98
C PHE A 741 3.75 17.43 -2.20
N PRO A 742 3.63 17.72 -0.88
CA PRO A 742 2.38 17.51 -0.17
C PRO A 742 1.25 18.40 -0.72
N GLY A 743 1.55 19.69 -0.95
CA GLY A 743 0.60 20.64 -1.51
C GLY A 743 0.31 20.40 -2.99
N ILE A 744 1.33 20.01 -3.77
CA ILE A 744 1.17 19.70 -5.20
C ILE A 744 0.19 18.54 -5.38
N PHE A 745 0.38 17.44 -4.65
CA PHE A 745 -0.53 16.30 -4.74
C PHE A 745 -1.90 16.62 -4.17
N ARG A 746 -2.01 17.34 -3.04
CA ARG A 746 -3.32 17.74 -2.49
C ARG A 746 -4.14 18.51 -3.53
N GLY A 747 -3.55 19.52 -4.16
CA GLY A 747 -4.19 20.30 -5.21
C GLY A 747 -4.57 19.46 -6.43
N ALA A 748 -3.67 18.59 -6.89
CA ALA A 748 -3.92 17.70 -8.02
C ALA A 748 -5.02 16.66 -7.75
N LEU A 749 -5.07 16.08 -6.56
CA LEU A 749 -6.05 15.06 -6.15
C LEU A 749 -7.46 15.66 -6.00
N ASP A 750 -7.58 16.83 -5.37
CA ASP A 750 -8.88 17.46 -5.10
C ASP A 750 -9.65 17.81 -6.38
N VAL A 751 -8.91 18.21 -7.42
CA VAL A 751 -9.48 18.46 -8.76
C VAL A 751 -9.43 17.24 -9.68
N SER A 752 -8.95 16.11 -9.16
CA SER A 752 -8.79 14.86 -9.89
C SER A 752 -8.04 15.08 -11.20
N ALA A 753 -6.89 15.76 -11.13
CA ALA A 753 -6.06 16.07 -12.28
C ALA A 753 -5.67 14.79 -13.05
N ARG A 754 -5.42 14.92 -14.36
CA ARG A 754 -4.92 13.83 -15.20
C ARG A 754 -3.40 13.73 -15.16
N GLU A 755 -2.73 14.85 -14.94
CA GLU A 755 -1.27 14.99 -14.89
C GLU A 755 -0.88 16.14 -13.96
N ILE A 756 0.42 16.24 -13.65
CA ILE A 756 1.04 17.44 -13.10
C ILE A 756 1.91 18.02 -14.22
N ASN A 757 1.58 19.22 -14.69
CA ASN A 757 2.28 19.90 -15.77
C ASN A 757 3.13 21.08 -15.25
N GLN A 758 3.94 21.65 -16.14
CA GLN A 758 4.88 22.72 -15.79
C GLN A 758 4.18 23.97 -15.23
N ALA A 759 2.98 24.33 -15.72
CA ALA A 759 2.26 25.48 -15.19
C ALA A 759 1.87 25.28 -13.72
N MET A 760 1.48 24.06 -13.35
CA MET A 760 1.21 23.68 -11.95
C MET A 760 2.47 23.77 -11.08
N GLU A 761 3.62 23.30 -11.58
CA GLU A 761 4.91 23.37 -10.88
C GLU A 761 5.36 24.83 -10.63
N VAL A 762 5.27 25.69 -11.66
CA VAL A 762 5.58 27.12 -11.53
C VAL A 762 4.61 27.82 -10.56
N ALA A 763 3.31 27.46 -10.60
CA ALA A 763 2.33 27.99 -9.67
C ALA A 763 2.64 27.58 -8.22
N ALA A 764 3.08 26.33 -7.99
CA ALA A 764 3.53 25.86 -6.69
C ALA A 764 4.74 26.67 -6.19
N ALA A 765 5.76 26.88 -7.04
CA ALA A 765 6.94 27.66 -6.68
C ALA A 765 6.59 29.11 -6.31
N GLY A 766 5.70 29.73 -7.09
CA GLY A 766 5.19 31.07 -6.81
C GLY A 766 4.44 31.15 -5.47
N ALA A 767 3.61 30.15 -5.16
CA ALA A 767 2.88 30.09 -3.90
C ALA A 767 3.82 29.95 -2.68
N ILE A 768 4.84 29.11 -2.77
CA ILE A 768 5.85 28.97 -1.71
C ILE A 768 6.61 30.28 -1.50
N ALA A 769 7.06 30.92 -2.58
CA ALA A 769 7.81 32.17 -2.50
C ALA A 769 6.97 33.31 -1.90
N ALA A 770 5.68 33.38 -2.24
CA ALA A 770 4.78 34.43 -1.78
C ALA A 770 4.44 34.36 -0.28
N LEU A 771 4.66 33.22 0.38
CA LEU A 771 4.41 33.09 1.82
C LEU A 771 5.46 33.79 2.69
N VAL A 772 6.65 34.05 2.15
CA VAL A 772 7.63 34.92 2.80
C VAL A 772 7.26 36.37 2.50
N GLY A 773 6.62 37.03 3.46
CA GLY A 773 6.16 38.41 3.30
C GLY A 773 7.33 39.39 3.13
N GLU A 774 7.06 40.55 2.53
CA GLU A 774 8.10 41.58 2.28
C GLU A 774 8.84 42.03 3.55
N GLY A 775 8.14 42.07 4.69
CA GLY A 775 8.75 42.43 5.98
C GLY A 775 9.52 41.29 6.67
N GLU A 776 9.35 40.04 6.22
CA GLU A 776 10.06 38.87 6.75
C GLU A 776 11.30 38.53 5.91
N LEU A 777 11.25 38.85 4.62
CA LEU A 777 12.28 38.55 3.64
C LEU A 777 13.63 39.16 4.03
N ARG A 778 14.62 38.29 4.26
CA ARG A 778 16.00 38.66 4.63
C ARG A 778 16.96 37.55 4.23
N GLU A 779 18.27 37.80 4.31
CA GLU A 779 19.33 36.88 3.87
C GLU A 779 19.21 35.46 4.48
N GLU A 780 18.67 35.35 5.69
CA GLU A 780 18.45 34.08 6.40
C GLU A 780 17.01 33.54 6.33
N CYS A 781 16.13 34.18 5.55
CA CYS A 781 14.73 33.80 5.40
C CYS A 781 14.22 34.12 3.98
N ILE A 782 14.59 33.26 3.01
CA ILE A 782 14.14 33.34 1.60
C ILE A 782 13.04 32.33 1.26
N ILE A 783 12.81 31.35 2.14
CA ILE A 783 11.84 30.26 1.96
C ILE A 783 11.17 30.00 3.31
N PRO A 784 9.88 29.63 3.34
CA PRO A 784 9.18 29.32 4.59
C PRO A 784 9.81 28.14 5.34
N ASP A 785 9.56 28.07 6.65
CA ASP A 785 9.95 26.92 7.45
C ASP A 785 9.19 25.66 7.03
N MET A 786 9.81 24.48 7.17
CA MET A 786 9.17 23.20 6.86
C MET A 786 7.91 22.93 7.71
N LEU A 787 7.83 23.50 8.93
CA LEU A 787 6.66 23.41 9.80
C LEU A 787 5.67 24.57 9.58
N ASP A 788 5.83 25.37 8.53
CA ASP A 788 4.83 26.36 8.14
C ASP A 788 3.66 25.68 7.41
N PHE A 789 2.65 25.29 8.18
CA PHE A 789 1.44 24.63 7.66
C PHE A 789 0.61 25.50 6.70
N ARG A 790 0.96 26.79 6.48
CA ARG A 790 0.33 27.60 5.42
C ARG A 790 0.78 27.16 4.03
N VAL A 791 2.00 26.61 3.91
CA VAL A 791 2.62 26.15 2.66
C VAL A 791 1.74 25.15 1.90
N PRO A 792 1.40 23.98 2.45
CA PRO A 792 0.64 22.99 1.70
C PRO A 792 -0.73 23.48 1.23
N VAL A 793 -1.39 24.33 2.02
CA VAL A 793 -2.69 24.92 1.67
C VAL A 793 -2.56 25.88 0.49
N ALA A 794 -1.60 26.82 0.55
CA ALA A 794 -1.37 27.80 -0.52
C ALA A 794 -0.93 27.12 -1.82
N VAL A 795 -0.06 26.11 -1.72
CA VAL A 795 0.38 25.32 -2.88
C VAL A 795 -0.79 24.56 -3.49
N ALA A 796 -1.63 23.91 -2.68
CA ALA A 796 -2.79 23.17 -3.18
C ALA A 796 -3.76 24.06 -3.97
N GLY A 797 -4.09 25.26 -3.45
CA GLY A 797 -4.94 26.23 -4.15
C GLY A 797 -4.34 26.70 -5.48
N ALA A 798 -3.04 27.04 -5.49
CA ALA A 798 -2.34 27.49 -6.68
C ALA A 798 -2.24 26.39 -7.75
N VAL A 799 -1.95 25.16 -7.35
CA VAL A 799 -1.86 23.99 -8.24
C VAL A 799 -3.23 23.62 -8.81
N ALA A 800 -4.29 23.65 -7.98
CA ALA A 800 -5.65 23.42 -8.45
C ALA A 800 -6.09 24.48 -9.48
N ARG A 801 -5.77 25.76 -9.24
CA ARG A 801 -6.02 26.84 -10.21
C ARG A 801 -5.35 26.53 -11.56
N ALA A 802 -4.05 26.25 -11.55
CA ALA A 802 -3.30 25.96 -12.76
C ALA A 802 -3.81 24.69 -13.48
N ALA A 803 -4.23 23.67 -12.74
CA ALA A 803 -4.82 22.46 -13.30
C ALA A 803 -6.15 22.72 -14.03
N VAL A 804 -6.97 23.62 -13.50
CA VAL A 804 -8.22 24.06 -14.15
C VAL A 804 -7.92 24.90 -15.38
N GLU A 805 -7.02 25.88 -15.28
CA GLU A 805 -6.64 26.79 -16.38
C GLU A 805 -6.01 26.04 -17.56
N THR A 806 -5.22 24.99 -17.29
CA THR A 806 -4.60 24.15 -18.32
C THR A 806 -5.50 23.00 -18.80
N GLY A 807 -6.71 22.85 -18.26
CA GLY A 807 -7.69 21.87 -18.71
C GLY A 807 -7.42 20.42 -18.31
N VAL A 808 -6.52 20.18 -17.35
CA VAL A 808 -6.16 18.82 -16.90
C VAL A 808 -7.01 18.33 -15.72
N ALA A 809 -7.80 19.21 -15.09
CA ALA A 809 -8.73 18.88 -14.01
C ALA A 809 -9.99 18.12 -14.50
N ARG A 810 -10.32 16.98 -13.88
CA ARG A 810 -11.58 16.24 -14.14
C ARG A 810 -12.75 16.72 -13.28
N ASN A 811 -12.44 17.26 -12.10
CA ASN A 811 -13.39 17.78 -11.14
C ASN A 811 -13.00 19.23 -10.81
N PRO A 812 -13.31 20.21 -11.67
CA PRO A 812 -12.89 21.58 -11.45
C PRO A 812 -13.52 22.12 -10.15
N LEU A 813 -12.67 22.60 -9.24
CA LEU A 813 -13.04 23.28 -8.00
C LEU A 813 -12.37 24.64 -7.96
N SER A 814 -12.95 25.60 -7.25
CA SER A 814 -12.28 26.88 -7.02
C SER A 814 -11.06 26.71 -6.12
N PRO A 815 -10.02 27.55 -6.27
CA PRO A 815 -8.86 27.53 -5.38
C PRO A 815 -9.24 27.66 -3.91
N GLU A 816 -10.24 28.49 -3.60
CA GLU A 816 -10.72 28.71 -2.23
C GLU A 816 -11.36 27.46 -1.63
N GLU A 817 -12.11 26.68 -2.42
CA GLU A 817 -12.66 25.39 -1.99
C GLU A 817 -11.55 24.37 -1.69
N VAL A 818 -10.52 24.31 -2.54
CA VAL A 818 -9.37 23.43 -2.34
C VAL A 818 -8.57 23.84 -1.11
N GLU A 819 -8.32 25.13 -0.92
CA GLU A 819 -7.65 25.64 0.28
C GLU A 819 -8.44 25.34 1.55
N ALA A 820 -9.78 25.47 1.52
CA ALA A 820 -10.63 25.14 2.66
C ALA A 820 -10.57 23.65 3.01
N ARG A 821 -10.58 22.76 2.02
CA ARG A 821 -10.42 21.32 2.20
C ARG A 821 -9.06 20.95 2.75
N ALA A 822 -7.99 21.47 2.14
CA ALA A 822 -6.63 21.27 2.61
C ALA A 822 -6.47 21.74 4.06
N ARG A 823 -7.04 22.91 4.41
CA ARG A 823 -7.02 23.41 5.79
C ARG A 823 -7.76 22.49 6.76
N GLY A 824 -8.93 21.96 6.37
CA GLY A 824 -9.66 20.99 7.18
C GLY A 824 -8.85 19.72 7.48
N MET A 825 -8.18 19.17 6.46
CA MET A 825 -7.38 17.96 6.62
C MET A 825 -6.12 18.21 7.47
N VAL A 826 -5.37 19.28 7.18
CA VAL A 826 -4.08 19.58 7.80
C VAL A 826 -4.23 20.06 9.26
N TYR A 827 -5.20 20.94 9.54
CA TYR A 827 -5.31 21.57 10.86
C TYR A 827 -6.36 20.91 11.77
N VAL A 828 -7.43 20.35 11.19
CA VAL A 828 -8.56 19.79 11.95
C VAL A 828 -8.50 18.26 12.00
N GLY A 829 -7.72 17.62 11.12
CA GLY A 829 -7.55 16.16 11.07
C GLY A 829 -8.79 15.41 10.57
N LYS A 830 -9.69 16.09 9.85
CA LYS A 830 -10.86 15.47 9.21
C LYS A 830 -11.08 16.05 7.81
N PRO A 831 -11.47 15.25 6.81
CA PRO A 831 -12.00 15.80 5.58
C PRO A 831 -13.23 16.65 5.93
N CYS A 832 -13.21 17.92 5.55
CA CYS A 832 -14.39 18.78 5.68
C CYS A 832 -15.44 18.27 4.67
N PRO A 833 -16.66 17.93 5.12
CA PRO A 833 -17.70 17.37 4.25
C PRO A 833 -18.14 18.33 3.14
#